data_AF-A0A2G6I269-F1
#
_entry.id   AF-A0A2G6I269-F1
#
_cell.length_a   1.000
_cell.length_b   1.000
_cell.length_c   1.000
_cell.angle_alpha   90.00
_cell.angle_beta   90.00
_cell.angle_gamma   90.00
#
_symmetry.space_group_name_H-M   'P 1'
#
loop_
_entity.id
_entity.type
_entity.pdbx_description
1 polymer ?
#
loop_
_entity_poly.entity_id
_entity_poly.type
_entity_poly.pdbx_seq_one_letter_code
_entity_poly.pdbx_strand_id
1 'polypeptide(L)'
;MKYRIPVVKKIIVIAAVMLLGTLLPAFGATFNWTGAVSTDWDTPGNWDSGSVPGSGDGVNIPSGTPHAPALSSDVAIAGLVITPTASLTLNNYNLTVTSDTLLAGSITGTNSNITLGTVGASTLYLSGNITTVSGNIDINHVNITAAPAATPQIVTGIGNIDLHGLVDSTDLTPRNLTVAAGGAGGTLTLNQDVGSLRALGTVNFHASAIHLGAGLSSLSATDFTFSGAIELTADTSFNFSGTSLVFNCPIDSDTAGPWDLTVTAGGAGILTLDQDVGGVRALGTVNFHAPVIHLGAGLSSLSATDFTFSGAIELTADTSFNFSGTSLVFNCTIDSNTAGPWNLTVAAGGAGTLTLNQNVGGTHVLGTVNLSANPPGTPGIFLGAPILAVDISIAGNIALTADCGLEADPVAGTIGIGNISGNFNFVMAAGGQITFNGTTGNIDLTGANNTVLILDSDQNISSSSHIIKVHSLYLTHQSSPPTPPPATSLNNISNDVEVIASDRSGAFVFRNSDALEIGSVSPPFGGPVINGITTSNSDIFVGTRSGILTVNQPVSSGTGAGNISLQARNTTVPVTTYTNLNINSVVDAGNGNITLRGTPVNLGFGLRGHDIDLGIIDIVLTNHITLNAVGTITFGGTLKSDPSGPWDLFINAGGASVALNGDVGNPGVPPAFKPVKNLNVAAASVNLAAGISFNLSENLTIQGGCTFNANNSSMNIGGSVTGAGILNGQTSSITIGRHLSIGTFNCVTSSVKFNSGLFAAGNKRHICYQHA
;
A
#
# COMPACT_ATOMS: atom_id res chain seq x y z
N MET A 1 67.59 77.79 48.59
CA MET A 1 66.92 77.54 47.30
C MET A 1 65.59 76.84 47.57
N LYS A 2 64.48 77.54 47.31
CA LYS A 2 63.11 77.09 47.56
C LYS A 2 62.58 76.39 46.30
N TYR A 3 62.48 75.06 46.29
CA TYR A 3 61.69 74.37 45.24
C TYR A 3 60.22 74.43 45.62
N ARG A 4 59.53 75.48 45.15
CA ARG A 4 58.07 75.58 45.16
C ARG A 4 57.52 74.59 44.13
N ILE A 5 56.91 73.50 44.59
CA ILE A 5 56.03 72.68 43.75
C ILE A 5 54.76 73.53 43.47
N PRO A 6 54.32 73.70 42.21
CA PRO A 6 53.19 74.56 41.89
C PRO A 6 51.90 74.03 42.53
N VAL A 7 51.14 74.92 43.18
CA VAL A 7 49.84 74.66 43.84
C VAL A 7 48.85 73.91 42.91
N VAL A 8 48.99 74.07 41.59
CA VAL A 8 48.19 73.40 40.56
C VAL A 8 48.36 71.86 40.56
N LYS A 9 49.54 71.32 40.88
CA LYS A 9 49.76 69.85 40.92
C LYS A 9 49.13 69.18 42.17
N LYS A 10 48.98 69.90 43.29
CA LYS A 10 48.31 69.36 44.49
C LYS A 10 46.79 69.38 44.36
N ILE A 11 46.22 70.37 43.67
CA ILE A 11 44.78 70.44 43.40
C ILE A 11 44.36 69.38 42.37
N ILE A 12 45.17 69.10 41.34
CA ILE A 12 44.89 68.04 40.36
C ILE A 12 44.99 66.64 40.98
N VAL A 13 45.91 66.40 41.92
CA VAL A 13 46.00 65.09 42.59
C VAL A 13 44.88 64.90 43.63
N ILE A 14 44.44 65.94 44.33
CA ILE A 14 43.30 65.85 45.26
C ILE A 14 41.96 65.78 44.51
N ALA A 15 41.80 66.49 43.39
CA ALA A 15 40.64 66.35 42.52
C ALA A 15 40.63 65.00 41.80
N ALA A 16 41.78 64.46 41.39
CA ALA A 16 41.87 63.11 40.83
C ALA A 16 41.58 62.04 41.90
N VAL A 17 42.02 62.19 43.14
CA VAL A 17 41.70 61.23 44.23
C VAL A 17 40.24 61.35 44.71
N MET A 18 39.62 62.53 44.64
CA MET A 18 38.17 62.68 44.90
C MET A 18 37.28 62.26 43.72
N LEU A 19 37.76 62.38 42.47
CA LEU A 19 37.05 61.92 41.26
C LEU A 19 37.27 60.40 41.00
N LEU A 20 38.33 59.82 41.56
CA LEU A 20 38.62 58.37 41.51
C LEU A 20 38.01 57.60 42.71
N GLY A 21 37.53 58.32 43.74
CA GLY A 21 36.85 57.76 44.92
C GLY A 21 35.33 57.57 44.76
N THR A 22 34.71 58.09 43.68
CA THR A 22 33.27 57.94 43.38
C THR A 22 32.96 56.80 42.40
N LEU A 23 33.95 55.95 42.11
CA LEU A 23 33.84 54.79 41.21
C LEU A 23 34.02 53.46 41.94
N LEU A 24 33.81 53.43 43.27
CA LEU A 24 33.57 52.15 43.95
C LEU A 24 32.13 51.76 43.63
N PRO A 25 31.85 50.56 43.09
CA PRO A 25 30.48 50.10 42.96
C PRO A 25 29.86 50.13 44.36
N ALA A 26 28.80 50.93 44.53
CA ALA A 26 27.98 50.84 45.72
C ALA A 26 27.39 49.42 45.75
N PHE A 27 27.80 48.62 46.73
CA PHE A 27 27.18 47.33 46.96
C PHE A 27 25.72 47.60 47.33
N GLY A 28 24.79 47.09 46.51
CA GLY A 28 23.35 47.15 46.81
C GLY A 28 23.05 46.60 48.20
N ALA A 29 22.27 47.32 48.99
CA ALA A 29 21.82 46.82 50.29
C ALA A 29 20.59 45.92 50.11
N THR A 30 20.35 45.01 51.05
CA THR A 30 19.10 44.20 51.06
C THR A 30 18.09 44.84 52.01
N PHE A 31 16.90 45.12 51.51
CA PHE A 31 15.78 45.72 52.23
C PHE A 31 14.71 44.67 52.50
N ASN A 32 14.19 44.61 53.73
CA ASN A 32 13.11 43.71 54.10
C ASN A 32 11.79 44.47 54.19
N TRP A 33 10.76 43.98 53.49
CA TRP A 33 9.40 44.48 53.62
C TRP A 33 8.83 44.06 54.98
N THR A 34 8.40 45.04 55.76
CA THR A 34 7.71 44.83 57.04
C THR A 34 6.19 44.99 56.89
N GLY A 35 5.74 45.83 55.96
CA GLY A 35 4.32 46.15 55.77
C GLY A 35 3.66 46.74 57.02
N ALA A 36 4.42 47.40 57.90
CA ALA A 36 3.94 47.86 59.20
C ALA A 36 2.97 49.06 59.11
N VAL A 37 3.08 49.88 58.06
CA VAL A 37 2.30 51.13 57.91
C VAL A 37 1.16 50.98 56.91
N SER A 38 1.42 50.43 55.72
CA SER A 38 0.45 50.32 54.63
C SER A 38 0.89 49.29 53.58
N THR A 39 0.14 49.14 52.49
CA THR A 39 0.55 48.36 51.30
C THR A 39 1.49 49.14 50.36
N ASP A 40 1.62 50.45 50.51
CA ASP A 40 2.29 51.33 49.54
C ASP A 40 3.82 51.16 49.55
N TRP A 41 4.38 50.74 48.41
CA TRP A 41 5.82 50.49 48.21
C TRP A 41 6.68 51.71 48.57
N ASP A 42 6.23 52.91 48.20
CA ASP A 42 7.00 54.14 48.35
C ASP A 42 6.93 54.74 49.76
N THR A 43 6.24 54.09 50.71
CA THR A 43 6.19 54.50 52.12
C THR A 43 7.43 53.98 52.88
N PRO A 44 8.37 54.85 53.31
CA PRO A 44 9.62 54.40 53.95
C PRO A 44 9.41 53.59 55.23
N GLY A 45 8.32 53.84 55.96
CA GLY A 45 7.96 53.10 57.17
C GLY A 45 7.53 51.65 56.95
N ASN A 46 7.35 51.20 55.69
CA ASN A 46 7.12 49.79 55.38
C ASN A 46 8.42 48.99 55.24
N TRP A 47 9.59 49.63 55.24
CA TRP A 47 10.90 49.01 55.07
C TRP A 47 11.68 49.00 56.39
N ASP A 48 12.42 47.93 56.66
CA ASP A 48 13.23 47.76 57.88
C ASP A 48 14.35 48.81 58.03
N SER A 49 14.88 49.30 56.92
CA SER A 49 15.89 50.37 56.88
C SER A 49 15.30 51.77 57.09
N GLY A 50 13.97 51.93 57.02
CA GLY A 50 13.30 53.23 57.04
C GLY A 50 13.47 54.06 55.76
N SER A 51 13.93 53.46 54.65
CA SER A 51 14.03 54.07 53.32
C SER A 51 13.50 53.15 52.23
N VAL A 52 13.12 53.70 51.08
CA VAL A 52 12.62 52.94 49.92
C VAL A 52 13.81 52.38 49.11
N PRO A 53 13.78 51.11 48.66
CA PRO A 53 14.84 50.51 47.83
C PRO A 53 15.01 51.21 46.48
N GLY A 54 16.25 51.34 46.00
CA GLY A 54 16.58 51.82 44.66
C GLY A 54 17.01 50.71 43.69
N SER A 55 17.41 51.10 42.47
CA SER A 55 17.76 50.17 41.38
C SER A 55 18.98 49.30 41.61
N GLY A 56 19.84 49.66 42.57
CA GLY A 56 20.97 48.85 42.99
C GLY A 56 20.65 47.87 44.11
N ASP A 57 19.49 47.96 44.75
CA ASP A 57 19.20 47.27 46.01
C ASP A 57 18.47 45.93 45.82
N GLY A 58 18.67 45.02 46.75
CA GLY A 58 17.91 43.76 46.84
C GLY A 58 16.67 43.93 47.74
N VAL A 59 15.58 43.25 47.41
CA VAL A 59 14.34 43.26 48.17
C VAL A 59 13.97 41.86 48.65
N ASN A 60 13.58 41.74 49.91
CA ASN A 60 12.99 40.53 50.48
C ASN A 60 11.58 40.80 51.02
N ILE A 61 10.60 40.03 50.55
CA ILE A 61 9.20 40.08 50.97
C ILE A 61 8.89 38.80 51.77
N PRO A 62 8.88 38.88 53.11
CA PRO A 62 8.58 37.74 53.96
C PRO A 62 7.07 37.44 54.02
N SER A 63 6.72 36.22 54.39
CA SER A 63 5.35 35.80 54.67
C SER A 63 4.86 36.42 55.99
N GLY A 64 3.55 36.64 56.10
CA GLY A 64 2.92 37.06 57.37
C GLY A 64 3.08 38.54 57.71
N THR A 65 3.45 39.39 56.75
CA THR A 65 3.40 40.84 56.96
C THR A 65 1.96 41.34 57.08
N PRO A 66 1.66 42.39 57.88
CA PRO A 66 0.30 42.89 58.04
C PRO A 66 -0.33 43.40 56.73
N HIS A 67 0.50 43.96 55.86
CA HIS A 67 0.13 44.45 54.54
C HIS A 67 1.10 43.90 53.50
N ALA A 68 0.59 43.32 52.42
CA ALA A 68 1.40 42.93 51.27
C ALA A 68 1.81 44.18 50.45
N PRO A 69 3.02 44.24 49.90
CA PRO A 69 3.46 45.37 49.09
C PRO A 69 2.64 45.49 47.80
N ALA A 70 2.35 46.74 47.44
CA ALA A 70 1.71 47.13 46.22
C ALA A 70 2.43 48.35 45.62
N LEU A 71 2.78 48.29 44.33
CA LEU A 71 3.50 49.37 43.68
C LEU A 71 2.62 50.63 43.54
N SER A 72 3.27 51.78 43.62
CA SER A 72 2.71 53.14 43.47
C SER A 72 3.39 53.93 42.35
N SER A 73 4.48 53.38 41.82
CA SER A 73 5.29 53.90 40.71
C SER A 73 6.04 52.73 40.05
N ASP A 74 6.63 52.97 38.88
CA ASP A 74 7.49 51.97 38.23
C ASP A 74 8.74 51.72 39.10
N VAL A 75 9.03 50.44 39.37
CA VAL A 75 10.11 50.03 40.27
C VAL A 75 11.18 49.28 39.51
N ALA A 76 12.42 49.71 39.71
CA ALA A 76 13.62 48.98 39.33
C ALA A 76 14.42 48.64 40.58
N ILE A 77 14.85 47.39 40.71
CA ILE A 77 15.67 46.85 41.82
C ILE A 77 16.73 45.87 41.28
N ALA A 78 17.74 45.56 42.09
CA ALA A 78 18.77 44.61 41.71
C ALA A 78 18.27 43.16 41.87
N GLY A 79 17.79 42.77 43.04
CA GLY A 79 17.34 41.40 43.32
C GLY A 79 16.02 41.34 44.05
N LEU A 80 15.29 40.24 43.92
CA LEU A 80 13.98 40.06 44.54
C LEU A 80 13.84 38.67 45.16
N VAL A 81 13.45 38.62 46.42
CA VAL A 81 13.07 37.40 47.12
C VAL A 81 11.63 37.55 47.60
N ILE A 82 10.74 36.64 47.20
CA ILE A 82 9.38 36.55 47.73
C ILE A 82 9.22 35.15 48.32
N THR A 83 9.05 35.08 49.64
CA THR A 83 8.90 33.82 50.36
C THR A 83 7.53 33.15 50.11
N PRO A 84 7.36 31.84 50.40
CA PRO A 84 6.08 31.16 50.20
C PRO A 84 4.92 31.91 50.84
N THR A 85 3.77 31.99 50.15
CA THR A 85 2.54 32.69 50.57
C THR A 85 2.58 34.22 50.64
N ALA A 86 3.75 34.86 50.49
CA ALA A 86 3.84 36.30 50.30
C ALA A 86 3.45 36.71 48.87
N SER A 87 3.06 37.97 48.67
CA SER A 87 2.63 38.48 47.36
C SER A 87 3.12 39.91 47.11
N LEU A 88 3.42 40.24 45.86
CA LEU A 88 3.67 41.60 45.38
C LEU A 88 2.63 41.97 44.30
N THR A 89 1.85 43.03 44.55
CA THR A 89 0.89 43.53 43.56
C THR A 89 1.48 44.72 42.80
N LEU A 90 1.40 44.71 41.47
CA LEU A 90 2.03 45.71 40.62
C LEU A 90 1.16 46.94 40.32
N ASN A 91 -0.15 46.90 40.58
CA ASN A 91 -1.05 48.07 40.49
C ASN A 91 -0.98 48.89 39.17
N ASN A 92 -0.70 48.24 38.03
CA ASN A 92 -0.48 48.87 36.71
C ASN A 92 0.87 49.58 36.52
N TYR A 93 1.82 49.37 37.43
CA TYR A 93 3.20 49.82 37.30
C TYR A 93 4.11 48.67 36.86
N ASN A 94 5.26 49.03 36.30
CA ASN A 94 6.24 48.07 35.80
C ASN A 94 7.22 47.67 36.90
N LEU A 95 7.68 46.41 36.83
CA LEU A 95 8.75 45.89 37.70
C LEU A 95 9.93 45.46 36.83
N THR A 96 11.11 45.99 37.13
CA THR A 96 12.38 45.54 36.56
C THR A 96 13.30 45.02 37.67
N VAL A 97 13.69 43.75 37.57
CA VAL A 97 14.69 43.14 38.45
C VAL A 97 15.90 42.78 37.60
N THR A 98 17.08 43.27 37.93
CA THR A 98 18.25 43.15 37.02
C THR A 98 19.15 41.94 37.30
N SER A 99 19.07 41.37 38.51
CA SER A 99 19.81 40.21 39.01
C SER A 99 18.87 39.04 39.33
N ASP A 100 19.37 38.03 40.03
CA ASP A 100 18.60 36.84 40.39
C ASP A 100 17.33 37.15 41.19
N THR A 101 16.27 36.42 40.89
CA THR A 101 14.99 36.48 41.58
C THR A 101 14.66 35.12 42.19
N LEU A 102 14.37 35.06 43.49
CA LEU A 102 13.83 33.87 44.15
C LEU A 102 12.33 34.09 44.41
N LEU A 103 11.48 33.44 43.62
CA LEU A 103 10.04 33.62 43.67
C LEU A 103 9.36 32.35 44.17
N ALA A 104 9.05 32.32 45.48
CA ALA A 104 8.24 31.27 46.10
C ALA A 104 6.81 31.70 46.42
N GLY A 105 6.56 33.01 46.50
CA GLY A 105 5.22 33.60 46.61
C GLY A 105 4.62 33.96 45.25
N SER A 106 3.89 35.07 45.17
CA SER A 106 3.27 35.52 43.91
C SER A 106 3.61 36.95 43.51
N ILE A 107 3.66 37.20 42.20
CA ILE A 107 3.62 38.54 41.61
C ILE A 107 2.33 38.65 40.80
N THR A 108 1.52 39.67 41.07
CA THR A 108 0.26 39.91 40.36
C THR A 108 0.21 41.31 39.76
N GLY A 109 -0.27 41.44 38.53
CA GLY A 109 -0.46 42.73 37.87
C GLY A 109 -1.67 42.72 36.94
N THR A 110 -2.16 43.91 36.57
CA THR A 110 -3.22 44.04 35.55
C THR A 110 -2.59 44.49 34.24
N ASN A 111 -2.16 45.76 34.16
CA ASN A 111 -1.48 46.33 32.99
C ASN A 111 0.01 46.59 33.25
N SER A 112 0.70 45.62 33.83
CA SER A 112 2.06 45.77 34.36
C SER A 112 3.06 44.93 33.60
N ASN A 113 4.10 45.54 33.04
CA ASN A 113 5.21 44.79 32.46
C ASN A 113 6.15 44.31 33.57
N ILE A 114 6.64 43.08 33.41
CA ILE A 114 7.59 42.45 34.33
C ILE A 114 8.82 42.09 33.51
N THR A 115 9.99 42.58 33.94
CA THR A 115 11.28 42.19 33.37
C THR A 115 12.12 41.58 34.48
N LEU A 116 12.38 40.27 34.39
CA LEU A 116 13.21 39.51 35.33
C LEU A 116 14.51 39.12 34.66
N GLY A 117 15.50 39.98 34.89
CA GLY A 117 16.85 39.84 34.43
C GLY A 117 17.22 40.89 33.39
N THR A 118 18.53 41.11 33.27
CA THR A 118 19.15 41.72 32.09
C THR A 118 19.82 40.61 31.28
N VAL A 119 19.88 40.79 29.95
CA VAL A 119 20.43 39.81 29.01
C VAL A 119 21.84 39.37 29.47
N GLY A 120 22.00 38.07 29.77
CA GLY A 120 23.31 37.41 29.92
C GLY A 120 23.76 36.87 31.30
N ALA A 121 23.09 37.14 32.44
CA ALA A 121 23.60 36.62 33.73
C ALA A 121 22.58 36.30 34.85
N SER A 122 21.31 36.67 34.71
CA SER A 122 20.30 36.58 35.79
C SER A 122 19.37 35.39 35.61
N THR A 123 18.99 34.78 36.73
CA THR A 123 18.12 33.60 36.79
C THR A 123 16.91 33.84 37.70
N LEU A 124 15.72 33.47 37.21
CA LEU A 124 14.52 33.32 38.02
C LEU A 124 14.50 31.92 38.64
N TYR A 125 14.60 31.83 39.97
CA TYR A 125 14.36 30.62 40.74
C TYR A 125 12.88 30.54 41.12
N LEU A 126 12.12 29.72 40.41
CA LEU A 126 10.65 29.72 40.46
C LEU A 126 10.10 28.54 41.29
N SER A 127 9.39 28.84 42.38
CA SER A 127 8.48 27.90 43.04
C SER A 127 7.07 28.45 43.28
N GLY A 128 6.85 29.72 42.93
CA GLY A 128 5.59 30.44 43.05
C GLY A 128 4.97 30.80 41.69
N ASN A 129 4.18 31.87 41.65
CA ASN A 129 3.40 32.26 40.46
C ASN A 129 3.68 33.70 40.00
N ILE A 130 3.69 33.91 38.69
CA ILE A 130 3.64 35.23 38.05
C ILE A 130 2.32 35.31 37.27
N THR A 131 1.54 36.36 37.49
CA THR A 131 0.27 36.55 36.79
C THR A 131 0.04 38.01 36.43
N THR A 132 -0.10 38.31 35.14
CA THR A 132 -0.56 39.61 34.64
C THR A 132 -1.85 39.46 33.83
N VAL A 133 -2.62 40.53 33.64
CA VAL A 133 -3.83 40.49 32.78
C VAL A 133 -3.51 40.90 31.35
N SER A 134 -2.63 41.89 31.15
CA SER A 134 -2.31 42.44 29.83
C SER A 134 -0.85 42.85 29.63
N GLY A 135 -0.05 42.89 30.70
CA GLY A 135 1.35 43.29 30.61
C GLY A 135 2.26 42.16 30.12
N ASN A 136 3.39 42.56 29.53
CA ASN A 136 4.40 41.64 29.02
C ASN A 136 5.26 41.09 30.15
N ILE A 137 5.70 39.85 30.02
CA ILE A 137 6.61 39.17 30.93
C ILE A 137 7.86 38.80 30.15
N ASP A 138 8.98 39.44 30.46
CA ASP A 138 10.29 39.20 29.87
C ASP A 138 11.18 38.55 30.93
N ILE A 139 11.67 37.33 30.65
CA ILE A 139 12.51 36.57 31.57
C ILE A 139 13.75 36.08 30.82
N ASN A 140 14.92 36.26 31.45
CA ASN A 140 16.17 35.73 30.92
C ASN A 140 16.26 34.20 31.12
N HIS A 141 16.68 33.70 32.28
CA HIS A 141 16.70 32.25 32.57
C HIS A 141 15.63 31.86 33.60
N VAL A 142 15.08 30.66 33.48
CA VAL A 142 14.13 30.07 34.44
C VAL A 142 14.69 28.78 35.02
N ASN A 143 14.81 28.71 36.33
CA ASN A 143 15.19 27.52 37.09
C ASN A 143 14.08 27.17 38.08
N ILE A 144 13.45 26.00 37.91
CA ILE A 144 12.31 25.60 38.75
C ILE A 144 12.79 24.99 40.07
N THR A 145 12.41 25.61 41.20
CA THR A 145 12.68 25.17 42.57
C THR A 145 11.44 24.58 43.27
N ALA A 146 10.26 24.65 42.65
CA ALA A 146 8.98 24.14 43.20
C ALA A 146 8.99 22.63 43.41
N ALA A 147 8.46 22.16 44.55
CA ALA A 147 8.36 20.72 44.86
C ALA A 147 7.80 19.93 43.65
N PRO A 148 8.19 18.65 43.43
CA PRO A 148 7.92 17.94 42.17
C PRO A 148 6.44 17.88 41.73
N ALA A 149 5.49 17.90 42.68
CA ALA A 149 4.05 17.91 42.38
C ALA A 149 3.45 19.32 42.20
N ALA A 150 4.19 20.38 42.52
CA ALA A 150 3.74 21.75 42.33
C ALA A 150 3.92 22.19 40.88
N THR A 151 2.96 22.96 40.38
CA THR A 151 2.93 23.48 39.00
C THR A 151 3.01 25.01 39.05
N PRO A 152 4.20 25.60 39.27
CA PRO A 152 4.36 27.05 39.19
C PRO A 152 3.90 27.56 37.82
N GLN A 153 3.34 28.76 37.82
CA GLN A 153 2.74 29.35 36.62
C GLN A 153 3.37 30.69 36.26
N ILE A 154 3.60 30.91 34.96
CA ILE A 154 3.93 32.20 34.37
C ILE A 154 2.80 32.54 33.40
N VAL A 155 1.95 33.49 33.78
CA VAL A 155 0.70 33.75 33.06
C VAL A 155 0.56 35.23 32.74
N THR A 156 0.19 35.53 31.51
CA THR A 156 -0.42 36.79 31.12
C THR A 156 -1.74 36.51 30.40
N GLY A 157 -2.70 37.42 30.51
CA GLY A 157 -3.91 37.36 29.69
C GLY A 157 -3.54 37.69 28.24
N ILE A 158 -3.58 38.96 27.85
CA ILE A 158 -3.34 39.39 26.46
C ILE A 158 -1.90 39.83 26.15
N GLY A 159 -0.99 39.82 27.14
CA GLY A 159 0.40 40.24 26.95
C GLY A 159 1.27 39.17 26.28
N ASN A 160 2.53 39.50 26.06
CA ASN A 160 3.54 38.56 25.56
C ASN A 160 4.36 37.97 26.71
N ILE A 161 4.82 36.73 26.54
CA ILE A 161 5.81 36.09 27.41
C ILE A 161 7.04 35.76 26.56
N ASP A 162 8.18 36.37 26.88
CA ASP A 162 9.46 36.11 26.21
C ASP A 162 10.41 35.42 27.17
N LEU A 163 10.80 34.18 26.84
CA LEU A 163 11.81 33.41 27.56
C LEU A 163 13.11 33.41 26.75
N HIS A 164 14.06 34.25 27.15
CA HIS A 164 15.29 34.50 26.38
C HIS A 164 16.38 33.44 26.54
N GLY A 165 16.40 32.76 27.69
CA GLY A 165 17.41 31.82 28.12
C GLY A 165 16.83 30.45 28.44
N LEU A 166 17.68 29.59 29.01
CA LEU A 166 17.30 28.22 29.38
C LEU A 166 16.14 28.19 30.39
N VAL A 167 15.27 27.19 30.23
CA VAL A 167 14.19 26.85 31.17
C VAL A 167 14.42 25.44 31.70
N ASP A 168 14.91 25.30 32.93
CA ASP A 168 15.34 24.01 33.50
C ASP A 168 14.78 23.75 34.90
N SER A 169 14.86 22.50 35.36
CA SER A 169 14.77 22.21 36.79
C SER A 169 16.07 22.63 37.50
N THR A 170 16.00 22.84 38.81
CA THR A 170 17.19 23.19 39.61
C THR A 170 18.12 22.02 39.88
N ASP A 171 17.60 20.80 39.78
CA ASP A 171 18.30 19.54 39.97
C ASP A 171 17.76 18.49 39.00
N LEU A 172 18.21 17.23 39.12
CA LEU A 172 17.77 16.13 38.26
C LEU A 172 16.35 15.63 38.58
N THR A 173 15.65 16.23 39.54
CA THR A 173 14.26 15.92 39.84
C THR A 173 13.37 16.63 38.82
N PRO A 174 12.53 15.91 38.06
CA PRO A 174 11.56 16.52 37.16
C PRO A 174 10.57 17.40 37.93
N ARG A 175 10.34 18.63 37.43
CA ARG A 175 9.41 19.61 38.02
C ARG A 175 8.49 20.18 36.95
N ASN A 176 7.25 20.45 37.32
CA ASN A 176 6.23 20.88 36.37
C ASN A 176 6.30 22.39 36.09
N LEU A 177 5.79 22.81 34.94
CA LEU A 177 5.67 24.22 34.56
C LEU A 177 4.42 24.47 33.73
N THR A 178 3.74 25.59 33.98
CA THR A 178 2.74 26.13 33.05
C THR A 178 3.13 27.54 32.63
N VAL A 179 3.15 27.78 31.33
CA VAL A 179 3.34 29.13 30.75
C VAL A 179 2.15 29.42 29.85
N ALA A 180 1.44 30.53 30.12
CA ALA A 180 0.21 30.86 29.43
C ALA A 180 0.12 32.34 29.04
N ALA A 181 -0.01 32.63 27.75
CA ALA A 181 -0.35 33.94 27.18
C ALA A 181 -1.71 33.87 26.46
N GLY A 182 -2.75 33.41 27.18
CA GLY A 182 -3.97 32.80 26.60
C GLY A 182 -5.06 33.75 26.12
N GLY A 183 -4.92 35.05 26.34
CA GLY A 183 -5.80 36.09 25.80
C GLY A 183 -5.54 36.35 24.32
N ALA A 184 -6.55 36.84 23.61
CA ALA A 184 -6.46 37.11 22.17
C ALA A 184 -5.27 38.03 21.83
N GLY A 185 -4.32 37.51 21.05
CA GLY A 185 -3.12 38.22 20.60
C GLY A 185 -1.89 38.05 21.48
N GLY A 186 -2.00 37.37 22.64
CA GLY A 186 -0.85 37.06 23.49
C GLY A 186 0.08 36.04 22.84
N THR A 187 1.38 36.31 22.86
CA THR A 187 2.42 35.43 22.28
C THR A 187 3.31 34.83 23.36
N LEU A 188 3.85 33.64 23.09
CA LEU A 188 4.90 33.00 23.87
C LEU A 188 6.11 32.74 22.98
N THR A 189 7.25 33.35 23.29
CA THR A 189 8.50 33.14 22.55
C THR A 189 9.47 32.29 23.36
N LEU A 190 10.00 31.22 22.74
CA LEU A 190 11.04 30.37 23.31
C LEU A 190 12.35 30.57 22.54
N ASN A 191 13.30 31.31 23.10
CA ASN A 191 14.54 31.64 22.38
C ASN A 191 15.68 30.62 22.58
N GLN A 192 15.57 29.72 23.57
CA GLN A 192 16.58 28.73 23.94
C GLN A 192 15.92 27.42 24.39
N ASP A 193 16.76 26.42 24.67
CA ASP A 193 16.34 25.09 25.11
C ASP A 193 15.48 25.07 26.40
N VAL A 194 14.60 24.07 26.48
CA VAL A 194 13.76 23.79 27.65
C VAL A 194 14.10 22.40 28.19
N GLY A 195 14.58 22.33 29.43
CA GLY A 195 14.94 21.11 30.15
C GLY A 195 16.24 20.44 29.70
N SER A 196 16.99 21.05 28.78
CA SER A 196 18.16 20.40 28.15
C SER A 196 19.29 20.07 29.12
N LEU A 197 19.45 20.86 30.19
CA LEU A 197 20.43 20.56 31.23
C LEU A 197 19.83 19.67 32.32
N ARG A 198 18.57 19.93 32.69
CA ARG A 198 17.86 19.24 33.78
C ARG A 198 16.38 19.09 33.41
N ALA A 199 16.02 17.85 33.05
CA ALA A 199 14.70 17.50 32.55
C ALA A 199 13.57 17.99 33.46
N LEU A 200 12.50 18.45 32.82
CA LEU A 200 11.27 18.90 33.48
C LEU A 200 10.28 17.74 33.64
N GLY A 201 9.24 17.95 34.45
CA GLY A 201 8.11 17.04 34.63
C GLY A 201 7.09 17.24 33.51
N THR A 202 5.88 17.67 33.87
CA THR A 202 4.88 18.11 32.89
C THR A 202 5.06 19.59 32.56
N VAL A 203 5.21 19.91 31.28
CA VAL A 203 5.31 21.28 30.75
C VAL A 203 4.11 21.57 29.86
N ASN A 204 3.37 22.63 30.18
CA ASN A 204 2.20 23.06 29.41
C ASN A 204 2.39 24.49 28.91
N PHE A 205 2.48 24.66 27.61
CA PHE A 205 2.57 25.96 26.94
C PHE A 205 1.28 26.27 26.19
N HIS A 206 0.75 27.47 26.45
CA HIS A 206 -0.50 27.95 25.87
C HIS A 206 -0.38 29.43 25.48
N ALA A 207 -0.72 29.79 24.25
CA ALA A 207 -0.75 31.18 23.81
C ALA A 207 -1.67 31.31 22.59
N SER A 208 -1.97 32.55 22.17
CA SER A 208 -2.57 32.74 20.85
C SER A 208 -1.60 32.33 19.72
N ALA A 209 -0.32 32.65 19.89
CA ALA A 209 0.76 32.16 19.04
C ALA A 209 1.99 31.80 19.89
N ILE A 210 2.63 30.68 19.56
CA ILE A 210 3.87 30.22 20.18
C ILE A 210 4.96 30.29 19.11
N HIS A 211 5.99 31.08 19.38
CA HIS A 211 7.15 31.25 18.50
C HIS A 211 8.31 30.41 19.03
N LEU A 212 8.78 29.48 18.20
CA LEU A 212 9.99 28.72 18.47
C LEU A 212 11.17 29.48 17.87
N GLY A 213 12.02 30.03 18.73
CA GLY A 213 13.17 30.83 18.31
C GLY A 213 14.32 29.97 17.80
N ALA A 214 15.19 30.56 16.98
CA ALA A 214 16.31 29.86 16.31
C ALA A 214 17.36 29.26 17.27
N GLY A 215 17.34 29.62 18.55
CA GLY A 215 18.22 29.01 19.57
C GLY A 215 17.65 27.74 20.21
N LEU A 216 16.41 27.34 19.88
CA LEU A 216 15.79 26.12 20.38
C LEU A 216 16.35 24.89 19.63
N SER A 217 17.02 24.00 20.35
CA SER A 217 17.60 22.77 19.82
C SER A 217 17.17 21.52 20.61
N SER A 218 16.66 21.69 21.83
CA SER A 218 16.18 20.59 22.65
C SER A 218 15.00 20.97 23.55
N LEU A 219 14.05 20.04 23.65
CA LEU A 219 12.99 19.98 24.64
C LEU A 219 13.18 18.71 25.50
N SER A 220 13.21 18.83 26.82
CA SER A 220 13.31 17.69 27.73
C SER A 220 12.34 17.84 28.89
N ALA A 221 11.30 17.02 28.86
CA ALA A 221 10.28 16.97 29.89
C ALA A 221 9.70 15.55 29.91
N THR A 222 9.14 15.09 31.02
CA THR A 222 8.33 13.86 31.01
C THR A 222 7.22 14.02 29.96
N ASP A 223 6.35 15.01 30.14
CA ASP A 223 5.27 15.29 29.19
C ASP A 223 5.33 16.76 28.78
N PHE A 224 5.24 17.03 27.47
CA PHE A 224 5.30 18.38 26.92
C PHE A 224 4.07 18.60 26.03
N THR A 225 3.27 19.61 26.34
CA THR A 225 2.06 19.93 25.56
C THR A 225 2.11 21.37 25.07
N PHE A 226 1.95 21.53 23.76
CA PHE A 226 1.62 22.80 23.12
C PHE A 226 0.11 22.85 22.86
N SER A 227 -0.54 23.92 23.32
CA SER A 227 -1.99 24.12 23.20
C SER A 227 -2.35 25.48 22.59
N GLY A 228 -1.37 26.17 22.01
CA GLY A 228 -1.50 27.42 21.27
C GLY A 228 -0.86 27.27 19.90
N ALA A 229 -1.39 27.93 18.86
CA ALA A 229 -0.89 27.80 17.50
C ALA A 229 0.62 28.06 17.44
N ILE A 230 1.39 27.18 16.82
CA ILE A 230 2.82 27.37 16.64
C ILE A 230 3.03 28.07 15.30
N GLU A 231 3.78 29.17 15.31
CA GLU A 231 4.18 29.89 14.10
C GLU A 231 5.71 29.87 14.00
N LEU A 232 6.25 29.28 12.94
CA LEU A 232 7.68 29.26 12.68
C LEU A 232 8.10 30.58 12.04
N THR A 233 9.17 31.18 12.55
CA THR A 233 9.77 32.42 12.02
C THR A 233 11.14 32.20 11.39
N ALA A 234 11.62 30.95 11.45
CA ALA A 234 12.86 30.45 10.88
C ALA A 234 12.78 28.93 10.80
N ASP A 235 13.71 28.31 10.06
CA ASP A 235 13.89 26.86 10.08
C ASP A 235 14.10 26.38 11.51
N THR A 236 13.30 25.40 11.93
CA THR A 236 13.23 24.95 13.31
C THR A 236 13.54 23.46 13.39
N SER A 237 14.56 23.10 14.17
CA SER A 237 14.91 21.72 14.43
C SER A 237 15.23 21.52 15.90
N PHE A 238 14.56 20.56 16.54
CA PHE A 238 14.86 20.23 17.93
C PHE A 238 14.68 18.75 18.25
N ASN A 239 15.38 18.32 19.29
CA ASN A 239 15.27 16.99 19.87
C ASN A 239 14.37 17.00 21.10
N PHE A 240 13.39 16.12 21.15
CA PHE A 240 12.61 15.84 22.34
C PHE A 240 13.17 14.62 23.10
N SER A 241 13.35 14.75 24.41
CA SER A 241 13.75 13.66 25.31
C SER A 241 12.77 13.56 26.48
N GLY A 242 11.81 12.66 26.35
CA GLY A 242 10.69 12.53 27.28
C GLY A 242 9.80 11.33 26.99
N THR A 243 8.64 11.27 27.65
CA THR A 243 7.62 10.23 27.41
C THR A 243 6.56 10.65 26.40
N SER A 244 6.15 11.92 26.38
CA SER A 244 5.13 12.39 25.45
C SER A 244 5.36 13.83 25.01
N LEU A 245 5.33 14.07 23.70
CA LEU A 245 5.30 15.40 23.09
C LEU A 245 3.99 15.53 22.30
N VAL A 246 3.14 16.47 22.72
CA VAL A 246 1.80 16.66 22.17
C VAL A 246 1.69 18.03 21.51
N PHE A 247 1.39 18.04 20.22
CA PHE A 247 0.93 19.21 19.49
C PHE A 247 -0.59 19.19 19.40
N ASN A 248 -1.24 19.78 20.39
CA ASN A 248 -2.70 19.97 20.41
C ASN A 248 -3.10 21.32 19.79
N CYS A 249 -2.39 21.70 18.73
CA CYS A 249 -2.47 23.01 18.11
C CYS A 249 -1.96 22.94 16.67
N PRO A 250 -2.44 23.84 15.78
CA PRO A 250 -1.90 23.92 14.44
C PRO A 250 -0.44 24.39 14.48
N ILE A 251 0.34 23.94 13.50
CA ILE A 251 1.74 24.35 13.29
C ILE A 251 1.84 24.96 11.90
N ASP A 252 2.17 26.24 11.80
CA ASP A 252 2.22 26.96 10.53
C ASP A 252 3.53 27.75 10.37
N SER A 253 3.82 28.11 9.13
CA SER A 253 4.86 29.10 8.84
C SER A 253 4.36 30.53 9.08
N ASP A 254 5.28 31.48 9.29
CA ASP A 254 4.93 32.89 9.24
C ASP A 254 4.72 33.40 7.80
N THR A 255 4.68 34.72 7.60
CA THR A 255 4.56 35.30 6.25
C THR A 255 5.88 35.41 5.50
N ALA A 256 7.02 35.17 6.16
CA ALA A 256 8.36 35.36 5.60
C ALA A 256 8.87 34.13 4.85
N GLY A 257 8.30 32.94 5.07
CA GLY A 257 8.62 31.77 4.26
C GLY A 257 7.62 30.63 4.43
N PRO A 258 7.72 29.58 3.62
CA PRO A 258 7.63 28.23 4.14
C PRO A 258 8.95 27.89 4.87
N TRP A 259 8.91 27.67 6.18
CA TRP A 259 10.06 27.27 6.99
C TRP A 259 10.13 25.76 7.18
N ASP A 260 11.34 25.22 7.31
CA ASP A 260 11.53 23.80 7.59
C ASP A 260 11.23 23.48 9.07
N LEU A 261 10.66 22.29 9.30
CA LEU A 261 10.41 21.76 10.64
C LEU A 261 10.97 20.36 10.76
N THR A 262 11.87 20.13 11.73
CA THR A 262 12.34 18.80 12.07
C THR A 262 12.17 18.53 13.57
N VAL A 263 11.34 17.56 13.92
CA VAL A 263 11.15 17.12 15.31
C VAL A 263 11.67 15.69 15.45
N THR A 264 12.63 15.52 16.35
CA THR A 264 13.24 14.22 16.66
C THR A 264 12.95 13.86 18.11
N ALA A 265 11.97 12.98 18.36
CA ALA A 265 11.71 12.43 19.68
C ALA A 265 12.58 11.19 19.92
N GLY A 266 13.53 11.25 20.85
CA GLY A 266 14.36 10.12 21.26
C GLY A 266 13.78 9.34 22.44
N GLY A 267 14.22 8.10 22.64
CA GLY A 267 13.86 7.29 23.81
C GLY A 267 12.56 6.49 23.64
N ALA A 268 11.68 6.51 24.65
CA ALA A 268 10.35 5.90 24.61
C ALA A 268 9.24 6.89 24.22
N GLY A 269 9.63 8.10 23.77
CA GLY A 269 8.72 9.22 23.56
C GLY A 269 7.70 8.99 22.45
N ILE A 270 6.43 9.27 22.75
CA ILE A 270 5.34 9.35 21.77
C ILE A 270 5.28 10.80 21.26
N LEU A 271 5.17 10.97 19.94
CA LEU A 271 4.85 12.25 19.31
C LEU A 271 3.37 12.24 18.88
N THR A 272 2.55 13.14 19.39
CA THR A 272 1.12 13.25 19.04
C THR A 272 0.85 14.50 18.22
N LEU A 273 0.20 14.31 17.07
CA LEU A 273 -0.30 15.38 16.20
C LEU A 273 -1.83 15.37 16.21
N ASP A 274 -2.43 16.30 16.97
CA ASP A 274 -3.88 16.36 17.12
C ASP A 274 -4.54 17.43 16.22
N GLN A 275 -3.75 18.23 15.49
CA GLN A 275 -4.22 19.34 14.64
C GLN A 275 -3.37 19.46 13.36
N ASP A 276 -3.81 20.32 12.45
CA ASP A 276 -3.20 20.55 11.14
C ASP A 276 -1.74 21.04 11.18
N VAL A 277 -0.96 20.62 10.20
CA VAL A 277 0.44 21.07 10.00
C VAL A 277 0.55 21.76 8.64
N GLY A 278 0.81 23.06 8.65
CA GLY A 278 0.86 23.96 7.49
C GLY A 278 -0.51 24.32 6.90
N GLY A 279 -1.60 23.99 7.61
CA GLY A 279 -2.98 24.11 7.11
C GLY A 279 -3.38 25.54 6.77
N VAL A 280 -2.86 26.54 7.47
CA VAL A 280 -3.08 27.96 7.17
C VAL A 280 -1.97 28.51 6.28
N ARG A 281 -0.71 28.18 6.60
CA ARG A 281 0.48 28.60 5.85
C ARG A 281 1.45 27.43 5.73
N ALA A 282 1.62 26.97 4.51
CA ALA A 282 2.44 25.80 4.19
C ALA A 282 3.87 25.93 4.74
N LEU A 283 4.41 24.81 5.20
CA LEU A 283 5.80 24.67 5.63
C LEU A 283 6.72 24.32 4.45
N GLY A 284 8.03 24.39 4.69
CA GLY A 284 9.07 23.91 3.78
C GLY A 284 9.13 22.39 3.79
N THR A 285 10.23 21.83 4.26
CA THR A 285 10.40 20.40 4.53
C THR A 285 9.97 20.10 5.96
N VAL A 286 9.11 19.10 6.14
CA VAL A 286 8.70 18.61 7.47
C VAL A 286 9.19 17.20 7.70
N ASN A 287 9.93 16.99 8.78
CA ASN A 287 10.42 15.67 9.20
C ASN A 287 9.99 15.38 10.64
N PHE A 288 9.21 14.32 10.81
CA PHE A 288 8.86 13.80 12.13
C PHE A 288 9.49 12.42 12.34
N HIS A 289 10.38 12.35 13.33
CA HIS A 289 11.06 11.13 13.74
C HIS A 289 10.78 10.87 15.21
N ALA A 290 10.12 9.75 15.51
CA ALA A 290 9.87 9.29 16.87
C ALA A 290 9.81 7.75 16.88
N PRO A 291 9.95 7.08 18.03
CA PRO A 291 9.61 5.67 18.15
C PRO A 291 8.18 5.38 17.71
N VAL A 292 7.24 6.21 18.20
CA VAL A 292 5.80 6.14 17.91
C VAL A 292 5.27 7.53 17.62
N ILE A 293 4.44 7.64 16.59
CA ILE A 293 3.73 8.86 16.20
C ILE A 293 2.23 8.57 16.24
N HIS A 294 1.49 9.34 17.02
CA HIS A 294 0.03 9.30 17.06
C HIS A 294 -0.54 10.38 16.15
N LEU A 295 -1.37 9.96 15.19
CA LEU A 295 -2.19 10.89 14.41
C LEU A 295 -3.57 10.93 15.06
N GLY A 296 -3.94 12.12 15.55
CA GLY A 296 -5.20 12.36 16.25
C GLY A 296 -6.35 12.72 15.31
N ALA A 297 -7.58 12.64 15.83
CA ALA A 297 -8.81 12.90 15.08
C ALA A 297 -8.97 14.35 14.58
N GLY A 298 -8.22 15.30 15.14
CA GLY A 298 -8.29 16.70 14.72
C GLY A 298 -7.38 17.04 13.54
N LEU A 299 -6.56 16.09 13.06
CA LEU A 299 -5.74 16.27 11.87
C LEU A 299 -6.61 16.19 10.60
N SER A 300 -6.61 17.27 9.81
CA SER A 300 -7.39 17.38 8.57
C SER A 300 -6.56 17.82 7.35
N SER A 301 -5.42 18.46 7.59
CA SER A 301 -4.49 18.86 6.52
C SER A 301 -3.02 18.77 6.93
N LEU A 302 -2.20 18.32 5.96
CA LEU A 302 -0.75 18.39 5.98
C LEU A 302 -0.30 19.17 4.75
N SER A 303 0.41 20.27 4.95
CA SER A 303 0.77 21.20 3.88
C SER A 303 2.21 21.64 4.04
N ALA A 304 3.06 21.04 3.23
CA ALA A 304 4.50 21.24 3.22
C ALA A 304 5.00 21.01 1.78
N THR A 305 6.21 21.44 1.46
CA THR A 305 6.86 21.03 0.21
C THR A 305 7.04 19.51 0.24
N ASP A 306 7.83 19.00 1.18
CA ASP A 306 8.00 17.57 1.41
C ASP A 306 7.71 17.22 2.86
N PHE A 307 7.05 16.08 3.10
CA PHE A 307 6.64 15.64 4.42
C PHE A 307 7.06 14.19 4.64
N THR A 308 7.87 13.94 5.67
CA THR A 308 8.38 12.59 5.98
C THR A 308 8.07 12.18 7.41
N PHE A 309 7.47 11.00 7.56
CA PHE A 309 7.37 10.28 8.83
C PHE A 309 8.40 9.16 8.87
N SER A 310 9.19 9.10 9.95
CA SER A 310 10.24 8.10 10.16
C SER A 310 10.10 7.38 11.51
N GLY A 311 8.86 7.26 12.01
CA GLY A 311 8.49 6.63 13.28
C GLY A 311 7.19 5.85 13.16
N ALA A 312 7.03 4.73 13.88
CA ALA A 312 5.83 3.89 13.74
C ALA A 312 4.57 4.72 13.98
N ILE A 313 3.65 4.73 13.03
CA ILE A 313 2.40 5.46 13.17
C ILE A 313 1.36 4.54 13.79
N GLU A 314 0.77 4.99 14.89
CA GLU A 314 -0.42 4.36 15.47
C GLU A 314 -1.59 5.33 15.37
N LEU A 315 -2.67 4.89 14.72
CA LEU A 315 -3.91 5.64 14.69
C LEU A 315 -4.60 5.47 16.04
N THR A 316 -4.98 6.58 16.67
CA THR A 316 -5.73 6.58 17.95
C THR A 316 -7.22 6.85 17.76
N ALA A 317 -7.60 7.22 16.53
CA ALA A 317 -8.95 7.45 16.05
C ALA A 317 -8.97 7.34 14.52
N ASP A 318 -10.15 7.37 13.92
CA ASP A 318 -10.31 7.56 12.47
C ASP A 318 -9.57 8.82 12.02
N THR A 319 -8.65 8.66 11.08
CA THR A 319 -7.74 9.71 10.64
C THR A 319 -7.95 9.98 9.16
N SER A 320 -8.26 11.23 8.82
CA SER A 320 -8.52 11.64 7.44
C SER A 320 -7.91 13.01 7.19
N PHE A 321 -6.94 13.10 6.30
CA PHE A 321 -6.32 14.39 5.95
C PHE A 321 -6.00 14.52 4.47
N ASN A 322 -5.97 15.78 4.03
CA ASN A 322 -5.47 16.15 2.72
C ASN A 322 -3.99 16.51 2.81
N PHE A 323 -3.20 16.06 1.87
CA PHE A 323 -1.83 16.52 1.67
C PHE A 323 -1.75 17.49 0.49
N SER A 324 -1.14 18.66 0.71
CA SER A 324 -0.84 19.65 -0.33
C SER A 324 0.66 19.95 -0.36
N GLY A 325 1.37 19.24 -1.23
CA GLY A 325 2.83 19.33 -1.37
C GLY A 325 3.34 18.55 -2.58
N THR A 326 4.66 18.35 -2.65
CA THR A 326 5.34 17.55 -3.69
C THR A 326 5.50 16.09 -3.30
N SER A 327 5.83 15.78 -2.05
CA SER A 327 6.00 14.40 -1.61
C SER A 327 5.57 14.19 -0.16
N LEU A 328 4.71 13.19 0.06
CA LEU A 328 4.37 12.65 1.37
C LEU A 328 4.93 11.24 1.48
N VAL A 329 5.84 11.03 2.43
CA VAL A 329 6.59 9.78 2.60
C VAL A 329 6.38 9.19 4.00
N PHE A 330 5.94 7.95 4.03
CA PHE A 330 5.89 7.12 5.23
C PHE A 330 7.01 6.09 5.17
N ASN A 331 8.11 6.34 5.89
CA ASN A 331 9.24 5.41 6.06
C ASN A 331 9.04 4.46 7.26
N CYS A 332 7.79 4.23 7.64
CA CYS A 332 7.40 3.62 8.89
C CYS A 332 6.13 2.79 8.72
N THR A 333 5.89 1.87 9.66
CA THR A 333 4.62 1.14 9.71
C THR A 333 3.47 2.09 10.06
N ILE A 334 2.25 1.72 9.65
CA ILE A 334 1.02 2.42 10.01
C ILE A 334 0.02 1.39 10.51
N ASP A 335 -0.36 1.44 11.78
CA ASP A 335 -1.23 0.44 12.42
C ASP A 335 -2.34 1.12 13.24
N SER A 336 -3.38 0.37 13.60
CA SER A 336 -4.29 0.79 14.67
C SER A 336 -3.59 0.67 16.02
N ASN A 337 -3.83 1.60 16.95
CA ASN A 337 -3.31 1.49 18.31
C ASN A 337 -4.01 0.40 19.15
N THR A 338 -5.15 -0.13 18.67
CA THR A 338 -5.91 -1.18 19.35
C THR A 338 -6.32 -2.27 18.35
N ALA A 339 -6.85 -3.38 18.86
CA ALA A 339 -7.46 -4.41 18.02
C ALA A 339 -8.77 -3.93 17.32
N GLY A 340 -9.35 -2.81 17.75
CA GLY A 340 -10.42 -2.14 17.03
C GLY A 340 -9.83 -1.43 15.80
N PRO A 341 -10.31 -1.72 14.59
CA PRO A 341 -9.68 -1.19 13.38
C PRO A 341 -10.08 0.26 13.12
N TRP A 342 -9.12 1.20 13.16
CA TRP A 342 -9.33 2.60 12.79
C TRP A 342 -9.19 2.83 11.29
N ASN A 343 -9.94 3.80 10.76
CA ASN A 343 -9.91 4.16 9.35
C ASN A 343 -8.75 5.12 9.05
N LEU A 344 -8.11 4.94 7.88
CA LEU A 344 -7.12 5.84 7.33
C LEU A 344 -7.60 6.38 5.98
N THR A 345 -7.71 7.69 5.85
CA THR A 345 -7.94 8.36 4.56
C THR A 345 -6.84 9.37 4.29
N VAL A 346 -6.12 9.19 3.17
CA VAL A 346 -5.06 10.11 2.73
C VAL A 346 -5.39 10.59 1.32
N ALA A 347 -5.59 11.89 1.17
CA ALA A 347 -5.80 12.52 -0.12
C ALA A 347 -4.63 13.44 -0.47
N ALA A 348 -3.67 12.95 -1.24
CA ALA A 348 -2.59 13.75 -1.82
C ALA A 348 -3.11 14.51 -3.04
N GLY A 349 -3.85 15.60 -2.77
CA GLY A 349 -4.43 16.45 -3.81
C GLY A 349 -3.37 17.28 -4.53
N GLY A 350 -3.38 17.27 -5.87
CA GLY A 350 -2.45 18.05 -6.71
C GLY A 350 -1.37 17.20 -7.38
N ALA A 351 -0.20 17.80 -7.66
CA ALA A 351 0.95 17.15 -8.30
C ALA A 351 1.80 16.27 -7.34
N GLY A 352 1.38 16.16 -6.08
CA GLY A 352 2.11 15.46 -5.03
C GLY A 352 2.08 13.94 -5.17
N THR A 353 3.13 13.31 -4.64
CA THR A 353 3.27 11.85 -4.56
C THR A 353 3.02 11.36 -3.13
N LEU A 354 2.43 10.17 -2.98
CA LEU A 354 2.28 9.45 -1.71
C LEU A 354 3.16 8.19 -1.76
N THR A 355 4.04 8.02 -0.79
CA THR A 355 4.94 6.85 -0.72
C THR A 355 4.74 6.11 0.60
N LEU A 356 4.46 4.80 0.51
CA LEU A 356 4.33 3.88 1.64
C LEU A 356 5.46 2.85 1.56
N ASN A 357 6.52 3.04 2.34
CA ASN A 357 7.72 2.21 2.27
C ASN A 357 7.70 1.00 3.22
N GLN A 358 6.75 0.93 4.15
CA GLN A 358 6.62 -0.14 5.14
C GLN A 358 5.17 -0.59 5.30
N ASN A 359 4.96 -1.70 6.00
CA ASN A 359 3.64 -2.34 6.13
C ASN A 359 2.58 -1.39 6.69
N VAL A 360 1.39 -1.44 6.12
CA VAL A 360 0.18 -0.77 6.63
C VAL A 360 -0.77 -1.83 7.16
N GLY A 361 -1.20 -1.71 8.41
CA GLY A 361 -2.07 -2.65 9.11
C GLY A 361 -1.43 -4.00 9.44
N GLY A 362 -0.10 -4.08 9.44
CA GLY A 362 0.64 -5.34 9.60
C GLY A 362 0.63 -5.91 11.02
N THR A 363 0.59 -5.06 12.05
CA THR A 363 0.52 -5.47 13.47
C THR A 363 -0.93 -5.48 13.95
N HIS A 364 -1.64 -4.38 13.69
CA HIS A 364 -3.07 -4.25 13.96
C HIS A 364 -3.76 -3.72 12.71
N VAL A 365 -4.63 -4.56 12.16
CA VAL A 365 -5.37 -4.28 10.93
C VAL A 365 -6.13 -2.94 11.01
N LEU A 366 -6.11 -2.20 9.90
CA LEU A 366 -6.90 -0.98 9.77
C LEU A 366 -8.33 -1.29 9.33
N GLY A 367 -9.24 -0.34 9.53
CA GLY A 367 -10.63 -0.46 9.10
C GLY A 367 -10.70 -0.32 7.59
N THR A 368 -10.97 0.90 7.14
CA THR A 368 -10.86 1.25 5.73
C THR A 368 -9.55 1.99 5.48
N VAL A 369 -8.84 1.63 4.41
CA VAL A 369 -7.71 2.40 3.87
C VAL A 369 -8.14 3.03 2.55
N ASN A 370 -8.33 4.35 2.56
CA ASN A 370 -8.66 5.15 1.38
C ASN A 370 -7.47 6.02 0.98
N LEU A 371 -6.82 5.72 -0.14
CA LEU A 371 -5.70 6.50 -0.64
C LEU A 371 -6.08 7.17 -1.96
N SER A 372 -5.71 8.43 -2.13
CA SER A 372 -5.85 9.08 -3.43
C SER A 372 -4.68 9.99 -3.76
N ALA A 373 -4.24 9.95 -5.01
CA ALA A 373 -3.26 10.85 -5.58
C ALA A 373 -3.50 10.98 -7.08
N ASN A 374 -3.48 12.20 -7.62
CA ASN A 374 -3.80 12.45 -9.03
C ASN A 374 -2.79 13.36 -9.75
N PRO A 375 -1.49 13.03 -9.75
CA PRO A 375 -0.54 13.75 -10.59
C PRO A 375 -0.83 13.44 -12.08
N PRO A 376 -0.71 14.43 -12.99
CA PRO A 376 -0.98 14.23 -14.40
C PRO A 376 0.02 13.24 -15.03
N GLY A 377 -0.47 12.09 -15.52
CA GLY A 377 0.30 11.21 -16.40
C GLY A 377 1.45 10.41 -15.77
N THR A 378 1.63 10.46 -14.44
CA THR A 378 2.62 9.66 -13.70
C THR A 378 1.96 8.90 -12.55
N PRO A 379 2.63 7.89 -11.97
CA PRO A 379 2.24 7.32 -10.68
C PRO A 379 2.18 8.41 -9.62
N GLY A 380 1.10 8.42 -8.84
CA GLY A 380 0.93 9.30 -7.67
C GLY A 380 1.07 8.57 -6.35
N ILE A 381 1.02 7.24 -6.37
CA ILE A 381 1.12 6.40 -5.18
C ILE A 381 2.24 5.39 -5.41
N PHE A 382 3.19 5.31 -4.50
CA PHE A 382 4.29 4.36 -4.51
C PHE A 382 4.12 3.39 -3.35
N LEU A 383 4.05 2.10 -3.66
CA LEU A 383 3.94 1.03 -2.67
C LEU A 383 5.26 0.25 -2.62
N GLY A 384 5.88 0.21 -1.44
CA GLY A 384 7.08 -0.59 -1.16
C GLY A 384 6.83 -1.75 -0.20
N ALA A 385 5.59 -1.89 0.30
CA ALA A 385 5.21 -2.90 1.27
C ALA A 385 3.69 -3.21 1.21
N PRO A 386 3.23 -4.32 1.83
CA PRO A 386 1.81 -4.69 1.83
C PRO A 386 0.90 -3.73 2.62
N ILE A 387 -0.37 -3.69 2.22
CA ILE A 387 -1.48 -3.04 2.95
C ILE A 387 -2.46 -4.12 3.38
N LEU A 388 -2.75 -4.17 4.68
CA LEU A 388 -3.75 -5.03 5.30
C LEU A 388 -4.84 -4.14 5.96
N ALA A 389 -6.09 -4.31 5.53
CA ALA A 389 -7.23 -3.57 6.08
C ALA A 389 -8.52 -4.40 6.01
N VAL A 390 -9.61 -3.93 6.60
CA VAL A 390 -10.94 -4.52 6.33
C VAL A 390 -11.36 -4.22 4.89
N ASP A 391 -11.23 -2.96 4.46
CA ASP A 391 -11.51 -2.50 3.10
C ASP A 391 -10.37 -1.62 2.57
N ILE A 392 -10.06 -1.75 1.28
CA ILE A 392 -8.99 -0.97 0.62
C ILE A 392 -9.56 -0.28 -0.61
N SER A 393 -9.41 1.04 -0.71
CA SER A 393 -9.76 1.83 -1.88
C SER A 393 -8.61 2.77 -2.25
N ILE A 394 -8.05 2.60 -3.45
CA ILE A 394 -6.94 3.40 -3.96
C ILE A 394 -7.36 4.08 -5.26
N ALA A 395 -7.55 5.39 -5.21
CA ALA A 395 -7.87 6.24 -6.34
C ALA A 395 -6.62 7.00 -6.82
N GLY A 396 -5.86 6.37 -7.73
CA GLY A 396 -4.65 6.96 -8.29
C GLY A 396 -3.87 5.95 -9.12
N ASN A 397 -2.83 6.42 -9.81
CA ASN A 397 -1.86 5.53 -10.46
C ASN A 397 -0.86 5.04 -9.42
N ILE A 398 -0.75 3.73 -9.29
CA ILE A 398 0.13 3.02 -8.35
C ILE A 398 1.40 2.57 -9.09
N ALA A 399 2.55 2.83 -8.49
CA ALA A 399 3.83 2.25 -8.87
C ALA A 399 4.34 1.33 -7.76
N LEU A 400 4.73 0.11 -8.14
CA LEU A 400 5.37 -0.82 -7.22
C LEU A 400 6.87 -0.54 -7.16
N THR A 401 7.41 -0.46 -5.94
CA THR A 401 8.85 -0.28 -5.68
C THR A 401 9.50 -1.53 -5.08
N ALA A 402 8.67 -2.50 -4.68
CA ALA A 402 9.04 -3.83 -4.23
C ALA A 402 7.87 -4.79 -4.46
N ASP A 403 8.09 -6.08 -4.22
CA ASP A 403 7.01 -7.07 -4.12
C ASP A 403 6.05 -6.67 -3.00
N CYS A 404 4.76 -6.57 -3.29
CA CYS A 404 3.77 -6.11 -2.31
C CYS A 404 2.38 -6.73 -2.55
N GLY A 405 1.44 -6.44 -1.66
CA GLY A 405 0.06 -6.91 -1.80
C GLY A 405 -0.94 -6.00 -1.12
N LEU A 406 -2.19 -6.15 -1.53
CA LEU A 406 -3.36 -5.58 -0.88
C LEU A 406 -4.18 -6.75 -0.35
N GLU A 407 -4.37 -6.79 0.96
CA GLU A 407 -5.14 -7.83 1.63
C GLU A 407 -6.28 -7.17 2.41
N ALA A 408 -7.50 -7.50 2.00
CA ALA A 408 -8.72 -7.06 2.66
C ALA A 408 -9.24 -8.18 3.58
N ASP A 409 -10.28 -7.89 4.37
CA ASP A 409 -10.92 -8.90 5.23
C ASP A 409 -11.28 -10.19 4.43
N PRO A 410 -10.93 -11.39 4.94
CA PRO A 410 -11.08 -12.65 4.22
C PRO A 410 -12.53 -13.17 4.14
N VAL A 411 -13.50 -12.48 4.75
CA VAL A 411 -14.93 -12.83 4.73
C VAL A 411 -15.72 -11.86 3.85
N ALA A 412 -15.51 -10.55 4.01
CA ALA A 412 -16.34 -9.53 3.35
C ALA A 412 -15.55 -8.36 2.74
N GLY A 413 -14.24 -8.28 2.98
CA GLY A 413 -13.43 -7.13 2.63
C GLY A 413 -13.34 -6.89 1.12
N THR A 414 -13.32 -5.64 0.71
CA THR A 414 -13.28 -5.25 -0.70
C THR A 414 -11.97 -4.54 -1.04
N ILE A 415 -11.52 -4.71 -2.30
CA ILE A 415 -10.37 -4.00 -2.84
C ILE A 415 -10.79 -3.25 -4.09
N GLY A 416 -10.62 -1.93 -4.08
CA GLY A 416 -10.81 -1.04 -5.23
C GLY A 416 -9.50 -0.35 -5.59
N ILE A 417 -9.00 -0.46 -6.82
CA ILE A 417 -7.72 0.16 -7.21
C ILE A 417 -7.76 0.89 -8.55
N GLY A 418 -6.94 1.93 -8.72
CA GLY A 418 -6.66 2.56 -10.00
C GLY A 418 -5.70 1.75 -10.88
N ASN A 419 -4.88 2.44 -11.68
CA ASN A 419 -3.85 1.77 -12.50
C ASN A 419 -2.69 1.26 -11.64
N ILE A 420 -2.13 0.12 -11.99
CA ILE A 420 -0.89 -0.41 -11.39
C ILE A 420 0.18 -0.53 -12.46
N SER A 421 1.40 -0.12 -12.11
CA SER A 421 2.59 -0.31 -12.93
C SER A 421 3.78 -0.76 -12.08
N GLY A 422 4.68 -1.55 -12.67
CA GLY A 422 5.91 -1.96 -12.00
C GLY A 422 6.50 -3.23 -12.56
N ASN A 423 7.55 -3.74 -11.92
CA ASN A 423 8.26 -4.94 -12.35
C ASN A 423 8.36 -5.96 -11.20
N PHE A 424 7.38 -5.91 -10.31
CA PHE A 424 7.34 -6.65 -9.06
C PHE A 424 6.12 -7.55 -9.00
N ASN A 425 6.18 -8.54 -8.12
CA ASN A 425 5.04 -9.41 -7.83
C ASN A 425 3.98 -8.63 -7.07
N PHE A 426 2.71 -8.95 -7.35
CA PHE A 426 1.59 -8.27 -6.73
C PHE A 426 0.48 -9.24 -6.32
N VAL A 427 -0.03 -9.06 -5.10
CA VAL A 427 -1.16 -9.84 -4.57
C VAL A 427 -2.35 -8.93 -4.34
N MET A 428 -3.53 -9.40 -4.73
CA MET A 428 -4.80 -8.85 -4.29
C MET A 428 -5.60 -9.99 -3.67
N ALA A 429 -5.87 -9.89 -2.37
CA ALA A 429 -6.54 -10.90 -1.57
C ALA A 429 -7.75 -10.29 -0.87
N ALA A 430 -8.95 -10.82 -1.11
CA ALA A 430 -10.19 -10.27 -0.54
C ALA A 430 -11.26 -11.35 -0.37
N GLY A 431 -11.88 -11.46 0.81
CA GLY A 431 -13.09 -12.27 0.98
C GLY A 431 -14.28 -11.73 0.17
N GLY A 432 -14.33 -10.41 0.01
CA GLY A 432 -15.30 -9.72 -0.83
C GLY A 432 -14.79 -9.49 -2.25
N GLN A 433 -15.27 -8.40 -2.85
CA GLN A 433 -15.06 -8.08 -4.26
C GLN A 433 -13.71 -7.41 -4.52
N ILE A 434 -12.99 -7.90 -5.54
CA ILE A 434 -11.89 -7.16 -6.18
C ILE A 434 -12.46 -6.36 -7.35
N THR A 435 -12.30 -5.04 -7.29
CA THR A 435 -12.75 -4.08 -8.31
C THR A 435 -11.58 -3.27 -8.84
N PHE A 436 -11.46 -3.21 -10.16
CA PHE A 436 -10.59 -2.25 -10.82
C PHE A 436 -11.39 -0.95 -11.04
N ASN A 437 -11.06 0.09 -10.29
CA ASN A 437 -11.73 1.40 -10.31
C ASN A 437 -11.30 2.24 -11.52
N GLY A 438 -12.22 3.07 -12.01
CA GLY A 438 -11.99 4.00 -13.12
C GLY A 438 -12.17 3.40 -14.52
N THR A 439 -12.23 4.27 -15.53
CA THR A 439 -12.40 3.88 -16.95
C THR A 439 -11.16 3.25 -17.57
N THR A 440 -10.02 3.28 -16.87
CA THR A 440 -8.71 2.83 -17.36
C THR A 440 -7.90 1.94 -16.43
N GLY A 441 -8.32 1.66 -15.17
CA GLY A 441 -7.59 0.89 -14.14
C GLY A 441 -6.90 -0.42 -14.57
N ASN A 442 -5.82 -0.30 -15.32
CA ASN A 442 -5.06 -1.38 -15.94
C ASN A 442 -3.95 -1.84 -15.00
N ILE A 443 -3.52 -3.09 -15.16
CA ILE A 443 -2.33 -3.63 -14.52
C ILE A 443 -1.26 -3.82 -15.61
N ASP A 444 -0.11 -3.18 -15.46
CA ASP A 444 1.04 -3.35 -16.34
C ASP A 444 2.30 -3.70 -15.52
N LEU A 445 2.55 -5.01 -15.37
CA LEU A 445 3.66 -5.58 -14.61
C LEU A 445 4.76 -6.16 -15.53
N THR A 446 5.05 -5.50 -16.66
CA THR A 446 5.78 -6.12 -17.79
C THR A 446 7.29 -5.90 -17.82
N GLY A 447 7.87 -5.03 -16.99
CA GLY A 447 9.29 -4.70 -17.14
C GLY A 447 10.28 -5.70 -16.53
N ALA A 448 9.83 -6.81 -15.94
CA ALA A 448 10.67 -7.94 -15.58
C ALA A 448 10.09 -9.26 -16.11
N ASN A 449 10.96 -10.12 -16.66
CA ASN A 449 10.60 -11.50 -16.96
C ASN A 449 10.32 -12.21 -15.62
N ASN A 450 9.13 -12.79 -15.45
CA ASN A 450 8.68 -13.57 -14.28
C ASN A 450 7.88 -12.82 -13.19
N THR A 451 7.24 -11.68 -13.49
CA THR A 451 6.25 -11.12 -12.56
C THR A 451 5.04 -12.05 -12.39
N VAL A 452 4.55 -12.17 -11.16
CA VAL A 452 3.34 -12.92 -10.82
C VAL A 452 2.28 -11.96 -10.27
N LEU A 453 1.10 -11.96 -10.89
CA LEU A 453 -0.10 -11.33 -10.34
C LEU A 453 -0.97 -12.43 -9.71
N ILE A 454 -1.21 -12.30 -8.41
CA ILE A 454 -2.14 -13.15 -7.66
C ILE A 454 -3.45 -12.39 -7.49
N LEU A 455 -4.54 -12.93 -8.03
CA LEU A 455 -5.89 -12.47 -7.73
C LEU A 455 -6.61 -13.57 -6.95
N ASP A 456 -6.85 -13.27 -5.68
CA ASP A 456 -7.41 -14.17 -4.69
C ASP A 456 -8.71 -13.57 -4.15
N SER A 457 -9.85 -14.13 -4.56
CA SER A 457 -11.16 -13.60 -4.16
C SER A 457 -12.21 -14.67 -4.01
N ASP A 458 -13.02 -14.61 -2.96
CA ASP A 458 -14.18 -15.49 -2.84
C ASP A 458 -15.38 -14.99 -3.67
N GLN A 459 -15.30 -13.79 -4.27
CA GLN A 459 -16.31 -13.23 -5.16
C GLN A 459 -15.89 -13.28 -6.63
N ASN A 460 -16.79 -12.83 -7.52
CA ASN A 460 -16.52 -12.77 -8.96
C ASN A 460 -15.33 -11.84 -9.25
N ILE A 461 -14.41 -12.29 -10.11
CA ILE A 461 -13.37 -11.46 -10.70
C ILE A 461 -13.81 -11.11 -12.11
N SER A 462 -14.12 -9.85 -12.39
CA SER A 462 -14.57 -9.44 -13.71
C SER A 462 -14.00 -8.11 -14.16
N SER A 463 -13.46 -8.08 -15.38
CA SER A 463 -13.14 -6.84 -16.07
C SER A 463 -13.25 -7.02 -17.59
N SER A 464 -14.09 -6.19 -18.21
CA SER A 464 -14.21 -6.10 -19.67
C SER A 464 -13.48 -4.88 -20.24
N SER A 465 -13.20 -3.86 -19.41
CA SER A 465 -12.56 -2.61 -19.81
C SER A 465 -11.07 -2.53 -19.45
N HIS A 466 -10.63 -3.26 -18.42
CA HIS A 466 -9.26 -3.18 -17.91
C HIS A 466 -8.36 -4.21 -18.59
N ILE A 467 -7.08 -3.86 -18.69
CA ILE A 467 -6.03 -4.65 -19.34
C ILE A 467 -5.11 -5.18 -18.25
N ILE A 468 -4.82 -6.48 -18.31
CA ILE A 468 -3.83 -7.12 -17.45
C ILE A 468 -2.64 -7.50 -18.32
N LYS A 469 -1.45 -6.98 -17.99
CA LYS A 469 -0.19 -7.41 -18.59
C LYS A 469 0.76 -7.86 -17.50
N VAL A 470 1.17 -9.13 -17.56
CA VAL A 470 2.01 -9.77 -16.54
C VAL A 470 2.62 -11.04 -17.14
N HIS A 471 3.77 -11.49 -16.66
CA HIS A 471 4.27 -12.80 -17.10
C HIS A 471 3.33 -13.94 -16.66
N SER A 472 3.05 -14.06 -15.37
CA SER A 472 2.20 -15.12 -14.81
C SER A 472 0.97 -14.56 -14.10
N LEU A 473 -0.19 -15.13 -14.41
CA LEU A 473 -1.47 -14.85 -13.74
C LEU A 473 -1.91 -16.07 -12.93
N TYR A 474 -1.99 -15.88 -11.61
CA TYR A 474 -2.43 -16.87 -10.63
C TYR A 474 -3.81 -16.46 -10.09
N LEU A 475 -4.81 -17.30 -10.30
CA LEU A 475 -6.21 -17.04 -9.93
C LEU A 475 -6.68 -18.07 -8.91
N THR A 476 -7.06 -17.62 -7.71
CA THR A 476 -7.46 -18.50 -6.60
C THR A 476 -8.67 -17.94 -5.84
N HIS A 477 -9.04 -18.62 -4.76
CA HIS A 477 -9.98 -18.18 -3.74
C HIS A 477 -9.45 -18.55 -2.33
N GLN A 478 -9.93 -17.88 -1.27
CA GLN A 478 -9.38 -17.98 0.09
C GLN A 478 -10.06 -19.04 0.96
N SER A 479 -11.38 -19.14 0.85
CA SER A 479 -12.19 -20.00 1.71
C SER A 479 -12.92 -21.08 0.90
N SER A 480 -13.74 -21.92 1.55
CA SER A 480 -14.60 -22.85 0.81
C SER A 480 -15.45 -22.07 -0.20
N PRO A 481 -15.49 -22.44 -1.49
CA PRO A 481 -16.12 -21.62 -2.51
C PRO A 481 -17.58 -21.34 -2.16
N PRO A 482 -18.03 -20.07 -2.19
CA PRO A 482 -19.42 -19.75 -1.90
C PRO A 482 -20.36 -20.42 -2.90
N THR A 483 -21.62 -20.61 -2.50
CA THR A 483 -22.67 -21.15 -3.38
C THR A 483 -23.62 -20.03 -3.80
N PRO A 484 -23.71 -19.67 -5.09
CA PRO A 484 -23.06 -20.29 -6.25
C PRO A 484 -21.55 -19.96 -6.38
N PRO A 485 -20.74 -20.84 -7.01
CA PRO A 485 -19.30 -20.63 -7.17
C PRO A 485 -18.96 -19.33 -7.93
N PRO A 486 -17.90 -18.62 -7.52
CA PRO A 486 -17.58 -17.31 -8.10
C PRO A 486 -16.92 -17.46 -9.48
N ALA A 487 -17.42 -16.68 -10.44
CA ALA A 487 -16.96 -16.67 -11.82
C ALA A 487 -15.71 -15.79 -12.02
N THR A 488 -14.97 -16.08 -13.08
CA THR A 488 -13.87 -15.27 -13.61
C THR A 488 -14.20 -14.83 -15.02
N SER A 489 -14.22 -13.53 -15.28
CA SER A 489 -14.47 -12.95 -16.61
C SER A 489 -13.47 -11.85 -16.92
N LEU A 490 -12.32 -12.25 -17.47
CA LEU A 490 -11.22 -11.39 -17.89
C LEU A 490 -11.16 -11.38 -19.42
N ASN A 491 -12.18 -10.78 -20.03
CA ASN A 491 -12.51 -10.98 -21.44
C ASN A 491 -11.95 -9.87 -22.37
N ASN A 492 -11.01 -9.07 -21.88
CA ASN A 492 -10.38 -8.02 -22.66
C ASN A 492 -9.35 -8.64 -23.63
N ILE A 493 -9.51 -8.39 -24.93
CA ILE A 493 -8.61 -8.91 -25.97
C ILE A 493 -7.21 -8.29 -25.95
N SER A 494 -7.01 -7.27 -25.11
CA SER A 494 -5.74 -6.56 -24.96
C SER A 494 -4.91 -7.05 -23.77
N ASN A 495 -5.41 -8.03 -22.99
CA ASN A 495 -4.60 -8.67 -21.95
C ASN A 495 -3.33 -9.25 -22.57
N ASP A 496 -2.23 -9.27 -21.83
CA ASP A 496 -0.94 -9.77 -22.29
C ASP A 496 -0.30 -10.60 -21.17
N VAL A 497 -0.72 -11.86 -21.11
CA VAL A 497 -0.32 -12.84 -20.10
C VAL A 497 0.41 -13.97 -20.79
N GLU A 498 1.59 -14.33 -20.29
CA GLU A 498 2.38 -15.43 -20.84
C GLU A 498 1.92 -16.78 -20.29
N VAL A 499 1.74 -16.90 -18.98
CA VAL A 499 1.30 -18.13 -18.30
C VAL A 499 0.09 -17.86 -17.41
N ILE A 500 -0.93 -18.70 -17.49
CA ILE A 500 -2.12 -18.63 -16.63
C ILE A 500 -2.39 -19.96 -15.94
N ALA A 501 -2.80 -19.88 -14.67
CA ALA A 501 -3.32 -21.00 -13.91
C ALA A 501 -4.46 -20.55 -12.97
N SER A 502 -5.45 -21.41 -12.77
CA SER A 502 -6.63 -21.13 -11.94
C SER A 502 -7.23 -22.39 -11.31
N ASP A 503 -7.54 -22.33 -10.02
CA ASP A 503 -8.32 -23.39 -9.32
C ASP A 503 -9.75 -22.94 -8.97
N ARG A 504 -10.14 -21.75 -9.41
CA ARG A 504 -11.48 -21.18 -9.17
C ARG A 504 -12.61 -22.05 -9.73
N SER A 505 -13.62 -22.27 -8.89
CA SER A 505 -14.71 -23.23 -9.16
C SER A 505 -15.82 -22.76 -10.12
N GLY A 506 -16.01 -21.45 -10.33
CA GLY A 506 -17.07 -20.91 -11.18
C GLY A 506 -16.73 -20.87 -12.67
N ALA A 507 -17.62 -20.26 -13.48
CA ALA A 507 -17.40 -20.11 -14.92
C ALA A 507 -16.13 -19.27 -15.19
N PHE A 508 -15.32 -19.69 -16.14
CA PHE A 508 -14.01 -19.10 -16.41
C PHE A 508 -13.95 -18.59 -17.85
N VAL A 509 -13.70 -17.31 -18.03
CA VAL A 509 -13.54 -16.67 -19.35
C VAL A 509 -12.27 -15.82 -19.33
N PHE A 510 -11.31 -16.17 -20.18
CA PHE A 510 -10.08 -15.41 -20.36
C PHE A 510 -9.80 -15.16 -21.85
N ARG A 511 -9.39 -13.93 -22.19
CA ARG A 511 -8.84 -13.60 -23.50
C ARG A 511 -7.45 -13.00 -23.36
N ASN A 512 -6.57 -13.36 -24.28
CA ASN A 512 -5.22 -12.81 -24.40
C ASN A 512 -5.01 -12.15 -25.76
N SER A 513 -4.10 -11.19 -25.83
CA SER A 513 -3.73 -10.48 -27.04
C SER A 513 -2.75 -11.28 -27.89
N ASP A 514 -1.77 -11.94 -27.28
CA ASP A 514 -0.75 -12.76 -27.95
C ASP A 514 -0.73 -14.20 -27.40
N ALA A 515 0.37 -14.90 -27.62
CA ALA A 515 0.61 -16.27 -27.18
C ALA A 515 0.33 -16.44 -25.68
N LEU A 516 -0.24 -17.58 -25.33
CA LEU A 516 -0.65 -17.92 -23.96
C LEU A 516 -0.33 -19.39 -23.68
N GLU A 517 0.23 -19.64 -22.51
CA GLU A 517 0.35 -20.96 -21.93
C GLU A 517 -0.64 -21.15 -20.77
N ILE A 518 -1.45 -22.21 -20.85
CA ILE A 518 -2.10 -22.78 -19.67
C ILE A 518 -1.09 -23.74 -19.03
N GLY A 519 -0.49 -23.27 -17.93
CA GLY A 519 0.70 -23.87 -17.34
C GLY A 519 0.60 -24.05 -15.83
N SER A 520 1.76 -24.13 -15.18
CA SER A 520 1.88 -24.14 -13.72
C SER A 520 2.32 -22.76 -13.25
N VAL A 521 1.64 -22.19 -12.27
CA VAL A 521 2.05 -20.91 -11.66
C VAL A 521 2.33 -21.14 -10.19
N SER A 522 3.54 -20.77 -9.76
CA SER A 522 3.96 -20.82 -8.36
C SER A 522 3.90 -19.41 -7.76
N PRO A 523 3.18 -19.20 -6.64
CA PRO A 523 3.14 -17.90 -5.99
C PRO A 523 4.50 -17.57 -5.33
N PRO A 524 5.04 -16.35 -5.48
CA PRO A 524 6.36 -15.97 -4.95
C PRO A 524 6.37 -15.78 -3.43
N PHE A 525 5.20 -15.58 -2.80
CA PHE A 525 5.04 -15.34 -1.36
C PHE A 525 4.79 -16.61 -0.53
N GLY A 526 4.97 -17.79 -1.15
CA GLY A 526 4.53 -19.07 -0.58
C GLY A 526 3.06 -19.37 -0.90
N GLY A 527 2.68 -20.65 -0.86
CA GLY A 527 1.35 -21.13 -1.25
C GLY A 527 1.40 -22.34 -2.19
N PRO A 528 0.25 -22.95 -2.52
CA PRO A 528 0.20 -24.09 -3.43
C PRO A 528 0.50 -23.65 -4.87
N VAL A 529 1.14 -24.55 -5.62
CA VAL A 529 1.26 -24.38 -7.08
C VAL A 529 -0.06 -24.79 -7.72
N ILE A 530 -0.64 -23.90 -8.52
CA ILE A 530 -1.80 -24.26 -9.34
C ILE A 530 -1.30 -24.80 -10.68
N ASN A 531 -1.89 -25.92 -11.10
CA ASN A 531 -1.55 -26.60 -12.34
C ASN A 531 -2.75 -26.57 -13.30
N GLY A 532 -2.68 -25.69 -14.28
CA GLY A 532 -3.69 -25.57 -15.32
C GLY A 532 -4.94 -24.82 -14.86
N ILE A 533 -6.10 -25.17 -15.43
CA ILE A 533 -7.37 -24.52 -15.13
C ILE A 533 -8.40 -25.58 -14.76
N THR A 534 -8.91 -25.53 -13.53
CA THR A 534 -9.96 -26.42 -13.07
C THR A 534 -11.16 -25.64 -12.56
N THR A 535 -12.37 -26.05 -12.96
CA THR A 535 -13.63 -25.53 -12.40
C THR A 535 -14.49 -26.66 -11.84
N SER A 536 -15.54 -26.33 -11.08
CA SER A 536 -16.45 -27.29 -10.45
C SER A 536 -17.78 -27.39 -11.19
N ASN A 537 -17.75 -27.98 -12.39
CA ASN A 537 -18.89 -28.16 -13.31
C ASN A 537 -19.32 -26.88 -14.06
N SER A 538 -18.39 -25.95 -14.26
CA SER A 538 -18.65 -24.67 -14.92
C SER A 538 -17.93 -24.56 -16.27
N ASP A 539 -18.46 -23.71 -17.15
CA ASP A 539 -17.86 -23.48 -18.47
C ASP A 539 -16.47 -22.84 -18.37
N ILE A 540 -15.56 -23.28 -19.23
CA ILE A 540 -14.21 -22.71 -19.41
C ILE A 540 -14.10 -22.22 -20.86
N PHE A 541 -13.77 -20.94 -21.02
CA PHE A 541 -13.38 -20.33 -22.27
C PHE A 541 -12.00 -19.69 -22.13
N VAL A 542 -11.06 -20.11 -22.98
CA VAL A 542 -9.74 -19.46 -23.10
C VAL A 542 -9.47 -19.22 -24.58
N GLY A 543 -9.07 -18.00 -24.93
CA GLY A 543 -8.65 -17.75 -26.30
C GLY A 543 -7.66 -16.61 -26.47
N THR A 544 -6.84 -16.72 -27.50
CA THR A 544 -5.91 -15.68 -27.93
C THR A 544 -6.50 -14.88 -29.09
N ARG A 545 -6.05 -13.63 -29.26
CA ARG A 545 -6.37 -12.79 -30.42
C ARG A 545 -5.38 -13.02 -31.57
N SER A 546 -4.10 -13.06 -31.22
CA SER A 546 -2.98 -13.51 -32.03
C SER A 546 -2.14 -14.50 -31.21
N GLY A 547 -1.24 -15.23 -31.84
CA GLY A 547 -0.28 -16.09 -31.12
C GLY A 547 -0.85 -17.44 -30.65
N ILE A 548 0.08 -18.34 -30.36
CA ILE A 548 -0.17 -19.75 -30.06
C ILE A 548 -0.86 -19.90 -28.70
N LEU A 549 -1.87 -20.78 -28.61
CA LEU A 549 -2.38 -21.25 -27.32
C LEU A 549 -1.79 -22.63 -27.01
N THR A 550 -1.07 -22.76 -25.89
CA THR A 550 -0.48 -24.02 -25.45
C THR A 550 -1.10 -24.47 -24.14
N VAL A 551 -1.49 -25.74 -24.07
CA VAL A 551 -2.01 -26.40 -22.86
C VAL A 551 -0.95 -27.37 -22.36
N ASN A 552 -0.12 -26.92 -21.42
CA ASN A 552 0.93 -27.74 -20.80
C ASN A 552 0.48 -28.37 -19.48
N GLN A 553 -0.56 -27.82 -18.85
CA GLN A 553 -1.21 -28.38 -17.67
C GLN A 553 -2.69 -28.68 -17.92
N PRO A 554 -3.32 -29.56 -17.10
CA PRO A 554 -4.70 -29.98 -17.33
C PRO A 554 -5.71 -28.83 -17.42
N VAL A 555 -6.69 -28.95 -18.32
CA VAL A 555 -7.88 -28.10 -18.33
C VAL A 555 -9.09 -28.99 -18.04
N SER A 556 -9.79 -28.74 -16.94
CA SER A 556 -10.96 -29.55 -16.57
C SER A 556 -12.12 -28.74 -16.04
N SER A 557 -13.32 -29.00 -16.57
CA SER A 557 -14.55 -28.43 -16.02
C SER A 557 -15.18 -29.29 -14.92
N GLY A 558 -14.52 -30.36 -14.47
CA GLY A 558 -15.04 -31.30 -13.47
C GLY A 558 -15.87 -32.44 -14.07
N THR A 559 -16.72 -33.07 -13.25
CA THR A 559 -17.48 -34.27 -13.63
C THR A 559 -18.86 -33.99 -14.26
N GLY A 560 -19.33 -32.76 -14.16
CA GLY A 560 -20.64 -32.30 -14.60
C GLY A 560 -20.66 -31.86 -16.06
N ALA A 561 -21.63 -31.02 -16.43
CA ALA A 561 -21.89 -30.61 -17.81
C ALA A 561 -21.17 -29.33 -18.26
N GLY A 562 -20.10 -28.91 -17.56
CA GLY A 562 -19.36 -27.69 -17.90
C GLY A 562 -18.61 -27.85 -19.22
N ASN A 563 -18.78 -26.91 -20.14
CA ASN A 563 -18.17 -26.97 -21.48
C ASN A 563 -16.76 -26.37 -21.47
N ILE A 564 -15.88 -26.86 -22.32
CA ILE A 564 -14.53 -26.30 -22.52
C ILE A 564 -14.41 -25.79 -23.95
N SER A 565 -14.08 -24.51 -24.12
CA SER A 565 -13.77 -23.92 -25.42
C SER A 565 -12.38 -23.28 -25.41
N LEU A 566 -11.49 -23.79 -26.27
CA LEU A 566 -10.13 -23.28 -26.44
C LEU A 566 -9.93 -22.78 -27.87
N GLN A 567 -9.47 -21.53 -28.03
CA GLN A 567 -9.38 -20.88 -29.33
C GLN A 567 -8.05 -20.14 -29.53
N ALA A 568 -7.20 -20.63 -30.42
CA ALA A 568 -5.96 -19.95 -30.83
C ALA A 568 -6.21 -19.13 -32.10
N ARG A 569 -6.33 -17.81 -32.03
CA ARG A 569 -6.63 -16.97 -33.21
C ARG A 569 -5.40 -16.28 -33.78
N ASN A 570 -5.48 -15.81 -35.02
CA ASN A 570 -4.34 -15.23 -35.75
C ASN A 570 -4.60 -13.82 -36.33
N THR A 571 -5.69 -13.13 -35.97
CA THR A 571 -5.95 -11.79 -36.53
C THR A 571 -6.70 -10.86 -35.59
N THR A 572 -6.54 -9.58 -35.85
CA THR A 572 -7.22 -8.49 -35.18
C THR A 572 -8.63 -8.20 -35.74
N VAL A 573 -9.00 -8.70 -36.94
CA VAL A 573 -10.31 -8.58 -37.65
C VAL A 573 -10.36 -9.58 -38.85
N PRO A 574 -11.52 -10.08 -39.35
CA PRO A 574 -12.66 -10.71 -38.67
C PRO A 574 -12.46 -12.23 -38.48
N VAL A 575 -13.32 -12.79 -37.61
CA VAL A 575 -13.22 -14.04 -36.84
C VAL A 575 -13.33 -15.32 -37.69
N THR A 576 -12.27 -15.76 -38.37
CA THR A 576 -12.19 -17.14 -38.92
C THR A 576 -10.79 -17.73 -39.03
N THR A 577 -9.73 -16.92 -38.86
CA THR A 577 -8.34 -17.38 -38.97
C THR A 577 -7.78 -17.78 -37.61
N TYR A 578 -7.36 -19.03 -37.51
CA TYR A 578 -6.75 -19.58 -36.31
C TYR A 578 -5.22 -19.66 -36.44
N THR A 579 -4.54 -20.02 -35.37
CA THR A 579 -3.11 -20.37 -35.30
C THR A 579 -2.96 -21.65 -34.49
N ASN A 580 -1.73 -22.08 -34.19
CA ASN A 580 -1.49 -23.33 -33.50
C ASN A 580 -2.17 -23.35 -32.12
N LEU A 581 -2.95 -24.40 -31.89
CA LEU A 581 -3.42 -24.81 -30.57
C LEU A 581 -2.68 -26.09 -30.20
N ASN A 582 -1.83 -26.04 -29.18
CA ASN A 582 -1.04 -27.20 -28.74
C ASN A 582 -1.65 -27.79 -27.48
N ILE A 583 -2.06 -29.05 -27.51
CA ILE A 583 -2.61 -29.79 -26.38
C ILE A 583 -1.57 -30.81 -25.90
N ASN A 584 -0.74 -30.39 -24.95
CA ASN A 584 0.32 -31.19 -24.35
C ASN A 584 -0.07 -31.80 -22.99
N SER A 585 -1.32 -31.59 -22.55
CA SER A 585 -1.89 -32.19 -21.35
C SER A 585 -3.38 -32.48 -21.56
N VAL A 586 -4.01 -33.15 -20.60
CA VAL A 586 -5.41 -33.59 -20.71
C VAL A 586 -6.39 -32.41 -20.74
N VAL A 587 -7.41 -32.53 -21.57
CA VAL A 587 -8.60 -31.65 -21.55
C VAL A 587 -9.82 -32.52 -21.23
N ASP A 588 -10.42 -32.30 -20.07
CA ASP A 588 -11.52 -33.13 -19.53
C ASP A 588 -12.73 -32.26 -19.17
N ALA A 589 -13.72 -32.23 -20.05
CA ALA A 589 -15.00 -31.56 -19.82
C ALA A 589 -15.99 -32.42 -19.02
N GLY A 590 -15.62 -33.65 -18.62
CA GLY A 590 -16.52 -34.59 -17.98
C GLY A 590 -17.68 -34.97 -18.89
N ASN A 591 -18.88 -34.50 -18.53
CA ASN A 591 -20.11 -34.67 -19.32
C ASN A 591 -20.47 -33.40 -20.14
N GLY A 592 -19.63 -32.38 -20.14
CA GLY A 592 -19.79 -31.20 -20.98
C GLY A 592 -19.07 -31.32 -22.33
N ASN A 593 -19.28 -30.35 -23.21
CA ASN A 593 -18.74 -30.38 -24.56
C ASN A 593 -17.34 -29.77 -24.64
N ILE A 594 -16.48 -30.31 -25.50
CA ILE A 594 -15.19 -29.75 -25.86
C ILE A 594 -15.29 -29.10 -27.24
N THR A 595 -14.84 -27.87 -27.34
CA THR A 595 -14.72 -27.12 -28.61
C THR A 595 -13.30 -26.60 -28.76
N LEU A 596 -12.52 -27.20 -29.65
CA LEU A 596 -11.15 -26.76 -29.96
C LEU A 596 -11.12 -26.02 -31.30
N ARG A 597 -10.40 -24.90 -31.35
CA ARG A 597 -10.21 -24.12 -32.58
C ARG A 597 -8.75 -23.67 -32.72
N GLY A 598 -8.07 -24.21 -33.74
CA GLY A 598 -6.67 -23.96 -34.06
C GLY A 598 -6.36 -24.32 -35.52
N THR A 599 -5.26 -23.82 -36.08
CA THR A 599 -4.70 -24.21 -37.39
C THR A 599 -3.18 -24.45 -37.33
N PRO A 600 -2.70 -25.68 -37.13
CA PRO A 600 -3.46 -26.87 -36.74
C PRO A 600 -3.81 -26.90 -35.24
N VAL A 601 -4.67 -27.85 -34.86
CA VAL A 601 -4.77 -28.35 -33.48
C VAL A 601 -3.79 -29.51 -33.33
N ASN A 602 -2.75 -29.33 -32.52
CA ASN A 602 -1.76 -30.36 -32.22
C ASN A 602 -2.21 -31.12 -30.96
N LEU A 603 -2.57 -32.39 -31.09
CA LEU A 603 -3.01 -33.25 -29.99
C LEU A 603 -1.86 -34.16 -29.55
N GLY A 604 -1.29 -33.88 -28.38
CA GLY A 604 -0.29 -34.70 -27.70
C GLY A 604 -0.85 -35.49 -26.52
N PHE A 605 -2.07 -35.19 -26.07
CA PHE A 605 -2.79 -35.89 -25.02
C PHE A 605 -4.25 -36.17 -25.38
N GLY A 606 -4.86 -37.08 -24.61
CA GLY A 606 -6.25 -37.46 -24.78
C GLY A 606 -7.25 -36.39 -24.37
N LEU A 607 -8.47 -36.49 -24.91
CA LEU A 607 -9.59 -35.61 -24.61
C LEU A 607 -10.74 -36.43 -24.01
N ARG A 608 -11.52 -35.81 -23.12
CA ARG A 608 -12.73 -36.41 -22.56
C ARG A 608 -13.87 -35.41 -22.47
N GLY A 609 -15.04 -35.75 -23.02
CA GLY A 609 -16.23 -34.89 -22.96
C GLY A 609 -17.49 -35.61 -23.41
N HIS A 610 -18.61 -34.89 -23.48
CA HIS A 610 -19.82 -35.36 -24.14
C HIS A 610 -19.67 -35.26 -25.66
N ASP A 611 -19.82 -34.06 -26.23
CA ASP A 611 -19.44 -33.81 -27.62
C ASP A 611 -18.01 -33.27 -27.71
N ILE A 612 -17.21 -33.77 -28.64
CA ILE A 612 -15.87 -33.27 -28.93
C ILE A 612 -15.84 -32.72 -30.36
N ASP A 613 -15.84 -31.40 -30.47
CA ASP A 613 -15.72 -30.67 -31.72
C ASP A 613 -14.29 -30.12 -31.88
N LEU A 614 -13.53 -30.75 -32.77
CA LEU A 614 -12.12 -30.40 -33.04
C LEU A 614 -11.96 -29.33 -34.14
N GLY A 615 -13.05 -28.68 -34.55
CA GLY A 615 -13.04 -27.57 -35.50
C GLY A 615 -12.90 -27.99 -36.97
N ILE A 616 -13.03 -27.02 -37.88
CA ILE A 616 -13.07 -27.19 -39.35
C ILE A 616 -11.66 -27.33 -39.98
N ILE A 617 -10.63 -27.57 -39.17
CA ILE A 617 -9.25 -27.32 -39.59
C ILE A 617 -8.30 -28.45 -39.16
N ASP A 618 -7.08 -28.47 -39.69
CA ASP A 618 -6.13 -29.58 -39.59
C ASP A 618 -5.82 -29.98 -38.14
N ILE A 619 -5.80 -31.29 -37.91
CA ILE A 619 -5.47 -31.92 -36.64
C ILE A 619 -4.20 -32.73 -36.82
N VAL A 620 -3.24 -32.50 -35.95
CA VAL A 620 -1.94 -33.17 -35.95
C VAL A 620 -1.80 -33.95 -34.65
N LEU A 621 -1.70 -35.27 -34.74
CA LEU A 621 -1.32 -36.11 -33.61
C LEU A 621 0.18 -35.98 -33.38
N THR A 622 0.57 -35.66 -32.15
CA THR A 622 1.98 -35.59 -31.72
C THR A 622 2.34 -36.71 -30.73
N ASN A 623 1.38 -37.58 -30.39
CA ASN A 623 1.55 -38.77 -29.56
C ASN A 623 0.42 -39.78 -29.87
N HIS A 624 0.40 -40.93 -29.20
CA HIS A 624 -0.76 -41.83 -29.17
C HIS A 624 -1.92 -41.16 -28.42
N ILE A 625 -3.07 -40.99 -29.09
CA ILE A 625 -4.20 -40.22 -28.56
C ILE A 625 -5.41 -41.11 -28.30
N THR A 626 -6.05 -40.89 -27.16
CA THR A 626 -7.36 -41.47 -26.84
C THR A 626 -8.40 -40.36 -26.71
N LEU A 627 -9.48 -40.46 -27.48
CA LEU A 627 -10.63 -39.58 -27.39
C LEU A 627 -11.77 -40.35 -26.72
N ASN A 628 -12.25 -39.83 -25.58
CA ASN A 628 -13.38 -40.39 -24.84
C ASN A 628 -14.59 -39.47 -24.99
N ALA A 629 -15.62 -39.92 -25.69
CA ALA A 629 -16.86 -39.17 -25.85
C ALA A 629 -18.07 -39.98 -25.42
N VAL A 630 -19.11 -39.31 -24.94
CA VAL A 630 -20.44 -39.92 -24.74
C VAL A 630 -21.40 -39.52 -25.86
N GLY A 631 -21.20 -38.31 -26.40
CA GLY A 631 -21.84 -37.77 -27.58
C GLY A 631 -20.90 -37.81 -28.79
N THR A 632 -21.11 -36.91 -29.72
CA THR A 632 -20.47 -36.92 -31.04
C THR A 632 -19.01 -36.49 -31.00
N ILE A 633 -18.19 -37.05 -31.89
CA ILE A 633 -16.84 -36.54 -32.15
C ILE A 633 -16.79 -36.05 -33.59
N THR A 634 -16.44 -34.79 -33.79
CA THR A 634 -16.36 -34.18 -35.13
C THR A 634 -14.95 -33.72 -35.44
N PHE A 635 -14.41 -34.21 -36.56
CA PHE A 635 -13.18 -33.74 -37.17
C PHE A 635 -13.53 -32.98 -38.44
N GLY A 636 -13.23 -31.69 -38.50
CA GLY A 636 -13.62 -30.87 -39.63
C GLY A 636 -12.52 -30.60 -40.67
N GLY A 637 -11.24 -30.82 -40.33
CA GLY A 637 -10.11 -30.69 -41.26
C GLY A 637 -9.27 -31.97 -41.38
N THR A 638 -8.05 -31.85 -41.92
CA THR A 638 -7.19 -33.01 -42.19
C THR A 638 -6.66 -33.62 -40.91
N LEU A 639 -6.82 -34.93 -40.70
CA LEU A 639 -6.24 -35.67 -39.57
C LEU A 639 -4.93 -36.35 -39.98
N LYS A 640 -3.80 -35.98 -39.35
CA LYS A 640 -2.45 -36.50 -39.67
C LYS A 640 -1.58 -36.68 -38.44
N SER A 641 -0.44 -37.35 -38.56
CA SER A 641 0.60 -37.42 -37.52
C SER A 641 1.76 -36.51 -37.85
N ASP A 642 2.42 -35.97 -36.83
CA ASP A 642 3.66 -35.22 -36.95
C ASP A 642 4.84 -36.08 -37.49
N PRO A 643 6.02 -35.48 -37.74
CA PRO A 643 7.19 -36.22 -38.21
C PRO A 643 7.72 -37.28 -37.25
N SER A 644 7.50 -37.11 -35.94
CA SER A 644 7.97 -38.06 -34.93
C SER A 644 7.14 -39.35 -34.87
N GLY A 645 5.91 -39.33 -35.42
CA GLY A 645 5.02 -40.49 -35.59
C GLY A 645 5.48 -41.56 -36.59
N PRO A 646 4.57 -42.41 -37.12
CA PRO A 646 3.12 -42.29 -37.10
C PRO A 646 2.53 -42.71 -35.74
N TRP A 647 1.39 -42.10 -35.37
CA TRP A 647 0.77 -42.30 -34.05
C TRP A 647 -0.57 -43.02 -34.12
N ASP A 648 -0.95 -43.68 -33.02
CA ASP A 648 -2.26 -44.35 -32.90
C ASP A 648 -3.34 -43.37 -32.44
N LEU A 649 -4.55 -43.54 -32.97
CA LEU A 649 -5.75 -42.86 -32.51
C LEU A 649 -6.76 -43.90 -32.01
N PHE A 650 -7.11 -43.80 -30.74
CA PHE A 650 -8.16 -44.59 -30.09
C PHE A 650 -9.40 -43.71 -29.92
N ILE A 651 -10.53 -44.15 -30.45
CA ILE A 651 -11.80 -43.46 -30.28
C ILE A 651 -12.72 -44.34 -29.46
N ASN A 652 -13.05 -43.88 -28.25
CA ASN A 652 -13.98 -44.51 -27.33
C ASN A 652 -15.20 -43.61 -27.15
N ALA A 653 -16.24 -43.84 -27.94
CA ALA A 653 -17.40 -42.96 -28.01
C ALA A 653 -18.68 -43.56 -27.36
N GLY A 654 -18.58 -44.69 -26.65
CA GLY A 654 -19.63 -45.19 -25.74
C GLY A 654 -21.05 -45.40 -26.31
N GLY A 655 -21.23 -45.45 -27.64
CA GLY A 655 -22.54 -45.47 -28.31
C GLY A 655 -22.81 -44.29 -29.25
N ALA A 656 -21.88 -43.35 -29.37
CA ALA A 656 -22.04 -42.17 -30.20
C ALA A 656 -21.45 -42.29 -31.60
N SER A 657 -21.70 -41.25 -32.40
CA SER A 657 -21.26 -41.16 -33.79
C SER A 657 -20.03 -40.26 -33.92
N VAL A 658 -19.07 -40.70 -34.72
CA VAL A 658 -17.89 -39.93 -35.13
C VAL A 658 -18.13 -39.44 -36.54
N ALA A 659 -17.95 -38.15 -36.80
CA ALA A 659 -17.96 -37.55 -38.12
C ALA A 659 -16.54 -37.15 -38.52
N LEU A 660 -16.07 -37.70 -39.63
CA LEU A 660 -14.80 -37.34 -40.25
C LEU A 660 -15.11 -36.57 -41.53
N ASN A 661 -14.98 -35.23 -41.47
CA ASN A 661 -15.36 -34.33 -42.56
C ASN A 661 -14.17 -33.83 -43.39
N GLY A 662 -12.94 -34.11 -42.97
CA GLY A 662 -11.71 -33.83 -43.73
C GLY A 662 -10.91 -35.11 -44.01
N ASP A 663 -9.87 -34.99 -44.84
CA ASP A 663 -9.00 -36.10 -45.21
C ASP A 663 -8.31 -36.70 -43.97
N VAL A 664 -8.13 -38.02 -43.95
CA VAL A 664 -7.34 -38.73 -42.95
C VAL A 664 -6.06 -39.25 -43.61
N GLY A 665 -4.91 -38.98 -43.00
CA GLY A 665 -3.60 -39.22 -43.59
C GLY A 665 -3.24 -38.19 -44.66
N ASN A 666 -2.06 -38.35 -45.28
CA ASN A 666 -1.48 -37.36 -46.20
C ASN A 666 -1.71 -37.78 -47.67
N PRO A 667 -2.63 -37.15 -48.44
CA PRO A 667 -2.97 -37.60 -49.79
C PRO A 667 -1.94 -37.21 -50.88
N GLY A 668 -0.83 -36.52 -50.57
CA GLY A 668 0.17 -36.17 -51.60
C GLY A 668 1.43 -35.41 -51.10
N VAL A 669 2.49 -36.17 -50.79
CA VAL A 669 4.00 -35.97 -50.84
C VAL A 669 4.64 -34.54 -50.73
N PRO A 670 5.87 -34.32 -50.16
CA PRO A 670 6.53 -34.63 -48.85
C PRO A 670 7.24 -33.36 -48.21
N PRO A 671 8.06 -33.38 -47.12
CA PRO A 671 8.26 -34.33 -46.01
C PRO A 671 8.14 -33.63 -44.62
N ALA A 672 7.04 -33.80 -43.89
CA ALA A 672 7.03 -33.54 -42.44
C ALA A 672 6.00 -34.44 -41.78
N PHE A 673 4.75 -34.44 -42.26
CA PHE A 673 3.67 -35.20 -41.64
C PHE A 673 3.57 -36.64 -42.17
N LYS A 674 3.27 -37.58 -41.26
CA LYS A 674 3.05 -39.00 -41.54
C LYS A 674 1.54 -39.32 -41.49
N PRO A 675 1.06 -40.37 -42.20
CA PRO A 675 -0.29 -40.87 -42.00
C PRO A 675 -0.49 -41.35 -40.55
N VAL A 676 -1.74 -41.37 -40.08
CA VAL A 676 -2.08 -42.01 -38.80
C VAL A 676 -1.69 -43.50 -38.85
N LYS A 677 -1.15 -44.03 -37.75
CA LYS A 677 -0.64 -45.41 -37.67
C LYS A 677 -1.78 -46.41 -37.64
N ASN A 678 -2.45 -46.48 -36.48
CA ASN A 678 -3.62 -47.30 -36.28
C ASN A 678 -4.81 -46.42 -35.90
N LEU A 679 -6.00 -46.76 -36.42
CA LEU A 679 -7.26 -46.23 -35.91
C LEU A 679 -8.03 -47.36 -35.23
N ASN A 680 -8.31 -47.21 -33.94
CA ASN A 680 -9.15 -48.14 -33.18
C ASN A 680 -10.48 -47.48 -32.83
N VAL A 681 -11.57 -48.08 -33.29
CA VAL A 681 -12.92 -47.53 -33.19
C VAL A 681 -13.77 -48.35 -32.23
N ALA A 682 -14.16 -47.72 -31.13
CA ALA A 682 -15.17 -48.14 -30.17
C ALA A 682 -16.31 -47.09 -30.12
N ALA A 683 -16.95 -46.86 -31.27
CA ALA A 683 -18.05 -45.90 -31.45
C ALA A 683 -19.24 -46.57 -32.15
N ALA A 684 -20.48 -46.13 -31.93
CA ALA A 684 -21.62 -46.74 -32.60
C ALA A 684 -21.53 -46.60 -34.13
N SER A 685 -21.12 -45.42 -34.60
CA SER A 685 -20.77 -45.24 -36.01
C SER A 685 -19.58 -44.30 -36.20
N VAL A 686 -18.80 -44.54 -37.25
CA VAL A 686 -17.84 -43.58 -37.82
C VAL A 686 -18.29 -43.30 -39.24
N ASN A 687 -18.51 -42.03 -39.57
CA ASN A 687 -19.03 -41.60 -40.85
C ASN A 687 -18.00 -40.74 -41.56
N LEU A 688 -17.48 -41.24 -42.67
CA LEU A 688 -16.69 -40.44 -43.61
C LEU A 688 -17.64 -39.54 -44.40
N ALA A 689 -17.31 -38.25 -44.51
CA ALA A 689 -17.96 -37.36 -45.47
C ALA A 689 -17.67 -37.82 -46.91
N ALA A 690 -18.58 -37.57 -47.83
CA ALA A 690 -18.39 -37.99 -49.22
C ALA A 690 -17.18 -37.29 -49.85
N GLY A 691 -16.35 -38.05 -50.58
CA GLY A 691 -15.22 -37.53 -51.34
C GLY A 691 -13.90 -37.38 -50.58
N ILE A 692 -13.82 -37.79 -49.31
CA ILE A 692 -12.57 -37.70 -48.54
C ILE A 692 -11.62 -38.87 -48.81
N SER A 693 -10.33 -38.60 -48.65
CA SER A 693 -9.25 -39.61 -48.67
C SER A 693 -8.94 -40.07 -47.24
N PHE A 694 -9.02 -41.36 -46.98
CA PHE A 694 -8.76 -41.99 -45.70
C PHE A 694 -7.57 -42.94 -45.81
N ASN A 695 -6.42 -42.52 -45.27
CA ASN A 695 -5.15 -43.22 -45.40
C ASN A 695 -4.58 -43.53 -44.00
N LEU A 696 -4.40 -44.82 -43.71
CA LEU A 696 -3.67 -45.29 -42.54
C LEU A 696 -2.38 -45.98 -42.98
N SER A 697 -1.30 -45.80 -42.21
CA SER A 697 -0.04 -46.51 -42.49
C SER A 697 -0.07 -47.96 -42.04
N GLU A 698 -0.84 -48.29 -41.00
CA GLU A 698 -1.04 -49.65 -40.51
C GLU A 698 -2.54 -50.01 -40.47
N ASN A 699 -3.12 -50.22 -39.29
CA ASN A 699 -4.36 -51.00 -39.17
C ASN A 699 -5.58 -50.13 -38.86
N LEU A 700 -6.74 -50.59 -39.35
CA LEU A 700 -8.06 -50.14 -38.91
C LEU A 700 -8.68 -51.25 -38.05
N THR A 701 -9.04 -50.94 -36.81
CA THR A 701 -9.73 -51.87 -35.90
C THR A 701 -11.13 -51.35 -35.60
N ILE A 702 -12.16 -52.14 -35.89
CA ILE A 702 -13.56 -51.79 -35.65
C ILE A 702 -14.16 -52.77 -34.65
N GLN A 703 -14.45 -52.31 -33.44
CA GLN A 703 -14.97 -53.16 -32.36
C GLN A 703 -16.38 -53.70 -32.64
N GLY A 704 -16.76 -54.76 -31.92
CA GLY A 704 -18.09 -55.35 -32.05
C GLY A 704 -19.20 -54.35 -31.70
N GLY A 705 -20.25 -54.28 -32.52
CA GLY A 705 -21.32 -53.28 -32.39
C GLY A 705 -21.03 -51.93 -33.03
N CYS A 706 -19.82 -51.69 -33.53
CA CYS A 706 -19.43 -50.47 -34.22
C CYS A 706 -19.63 -50.58 -35.74
N THR A 707 -20.03 -49.48 -36.39
CA THR A 707 -20.14 -49.40 -37.86
C THR A 707 -19.21 -48.33 -38.42
N PHE A 708 -18.36 -48.67 -39.38
CA PHE A 708 -17.54 -47.71 -40.12
C PHE A 708 -18.12 -47.51 -41.52
N ASN A 709 -18.61 -46.30 -41.82
CA ASN A 709 -19.24 -45.91 -43.07
C ASN A 709 -18.27 -45.11 -43.93
N ALA A 710 -17.79 -45.71 -45.02
CA ALA A 710 -16.83 -45.09 -45.94
C ALA A 710 -17.48 -44.36 -47.12
N ASN A 711 -18.77 -44.03 -47.04
CA ASN A 711 -19.62 -43.51 -48.12
C ASN A 711 -18.90 -42.60 -49.15
N ASN A 712 -18.82 -43.02 -50.42
CA ASN A 712 -18.20 -42.26 -51.52
C ASN A 712 -16.76 -41.78 -51.25
N SER A 713 -15.95 -42.54 -50.51
CA SER A 713 -14.59 -42.12 -50.11
C SER A 713 -13.50 -42.98 -50.75
N SER A 714 -12.26 -42.50 -50.73
CA SER A 714 -11.09 -43.32 -51.04
C SER A 714 -10.46 -43.79 -49.73
N MET A 715 -10.37 -45.08 -49.50
CA MET A 715 -9.78 -45.68 -48.30
C MET A 715 -8.54 -46.48 -48.69
N ASN A 716 -7.40 -46.19 -48.05
CA ASN A 716 -6.15 -46.91 -48.23
C ASN A 716 -5.55 -47.27 -46.86
N ILE A 717 -5.57 -48.56 -46.53
CA ILE A 717 -5.10 -49.09 -45.26
C ILE A 717 -3.82 -49.87 -45.54
N GLY A 718 -2.66 -49.36 -45.12
CA GLY A 718 -1.37 -50.02 -45.36
C GLY A 718 -1.24 -51.39 -44.67
N GLY A 719 -1.96 -51.59 -43.56
CA GLY A 719 -2.01 -52.83 -42.78
C GLY A 719 -3.29 -53.63 -42.99
N SER A 720 -3.84 -54.13 -41.89
CA SER A 720 -5.06 -54.97 -41.87
C SER A 720 -6.28 -54.17 -41.43
N VAL A 721 -7.46 -54.59 -41.88
CA VAL A 721 -8.75 -54.18 -41.31
C VAL A 721 -9.26 -55.32 -40.44
N THR A 722 -9.42 -55.10 -39.14
CA THR A 722 -9.76 -56.18 -38.18
C THR A 722 -10.88 -55.79 -37.21
N GLY A 723 -11.50 -56.79 -36.58
CA GLY A 723 -12.46 -56.61 -35.48
C GLY A 723 -13.80 -57.31 -35.73
N ALA A 724 -14.76 -57.13 -34.83
CA ALA A 724 -16.08 -57.75 -34.90
C ALA A 724 -17.19 -56.81 -35.41
N GLY A 725 -16.84 -55.57 -35.78
CA GLY A 725 -17.78 -54.56 -36.26
C GLY A 725 -18.18 -54.70 -37.72
N ILE A 726 -18.77 -53.63 -38.25
CA ILE A 726 -19.27 -53.53 -39.63
C ILE A 726 -18.44 -52.49 -40.39
N LEU A 727 -17.97 -52.82 -41.60
CA LEU A 727 -17.41 -51.87 -42.56
C LEU A 727 -18.35 -51.73 -43.77
N ASN A 728 -18.89 -50.53 -43.99
CA ASN A 728 -19.76 -50.18 -45.10
C ASN A 728 -18.97 -49.39 -46.16
N GLY A 729 -18.60 -50.05 -47.25
CA GLY A 729 -17.88 -49.42 -48.37
C GLY A 729 -18.77 -48.62 -49.32
N GLN A 730 -20.03 -49.04 -49.53
CA GLN A 730 -20.94 -48.44 -50.54
C GLN A 730 -20.30 -48.28 -51.94
N THR A 731 -20.05 -47.04 -52.38
CA THR A 731 -19.50 -46.56 -53.67
C THR A 731 -18.08 -45.98 -53.49
N SER A 732 -17.18 -46.73 -52.86
CA SER A 732 -15.85 -46.26 -52.46
C SER A 732 -14.72 -46.97 -53.20
N SER A 733 -13.50 -46.46 -53.13
CA SER A 733 -12.30 -47.20 -53.53
C SER A 733 -11.55 -47.62 -52.27
N ILE A 734 -11.43 -48.92 -52.01
CA ILE A 734 -10.85 -49.46 -50.77
C ILE A 734 -9.62 -50.30 -51.13
N THR A 735 -8.44 -49.90 -50.64
CA THR A 735 -7.21 -50.67 -50.72
C THR A 735 -6.80 -51.16 -49.33
N ILE A 736 -6.53 -52.45 -49.19
CA ILE A 736 -6.08 -53.08 -47.95
C ILE A 736 -4.73 -53.74 -48.21
N GLY A 737 -3.71 -53.37 -47.44
CA GLY A 737 -2.35 -53.84 -47.63
C GLY A 737 -2.16 -55.31 -47.25
N ARG A 738 -2.86 -55.75 -46.19
CA ARG A 738 -2.76 -57.09 -45.60
C ARG A 738 -4.11 -57.80 -45.51
N HIS A 739 -4.58 -58.12 -44.30
CA HIS A 739 -5.76 -58.96 -44.09
C HIS A 739 -7.03 -58.13 -43.86
N LEU A 740 -8.17 -58.64 -44.33
CA LEU A 740 -9.50 -58.19 -43.93
C LEU A 740 -10.14 -59.29 -43.06
N SER A 741 -10.32 -59.00 -41.78
CA SER A 741 -10.92 -59.88 -40.77
C SER A 741 -11.93 -59.09 -39.94
N ILE A 742 -13.08 -58.80 -40.54
CA ILE A 742 -14.15 -57.97 -39.95
C ILE A 742 -15.42 -58.80 -39.74
N GLY A 743 -16.27 -58.39 -38.79
CA GLY A 743 -17.54 -59.08 -38.51
C GLY A 743 -18.53 -59.00 -39.68
N THR A 744 -18.63 -57.85 -40.33
CA THR A 744 -19.43 -57.69 -41.57
C THR A 744 -18.77 -56.68 -42.50
N PHE A 745 -18.74 -56.99 -43.79
CA PHE A 745 -18.28 -56.08 -44.83
C PHE A 745 -19.37 -55.88 -45.88
N ASN A 746 -19.96 -54.69 -45.95
CA ASN A 746 -21.00 -54.35 -46.92
C ASN A 746 -20.41 -53.52 -48.06
N CYS A 747 -20.43 -54.07 -49.27
CA CYS A 747 -19.94 -53.43 -50.48
C CYS A 747 -21.02 -53.48 -51.56
N VAL A 748 -21.32 -52.34 -52.21
CA VAL A 748 -22.33 -52.28 -53.28
C VAL A 748 -21.64 -52.18 -54.65
N THR A 749 -20.97 -51.07 -54.93
CA THR A 749 -20.23 -50.81 -56.20
C THR A 749 -18.80 -50.32 -55.94
N SER A 750 -18.25 -50.60 -54.75
CA SER A 750 -16.87 -50.23 -54.41
C SER A 750 -15.84 -51.08 -55.16
N SER A 751 -14.69 -50.49 -55.51
CA SER A 751 -13.51 -51.26 -55.92
C SER A 751 -12.71 -51.63 -54.68
N VAL A 752 -12.49 -52.93 -54.44
CA VAL A 752 -11.72 -53.42 -53.29
C VAL A 752 -10.45 -54.11 -53.79
N LYS A 753 -9.28 -53.58 -53.43
CA LYS A 753 -7.96 -54.10 -53.83
C LYS A 753 -7.18 -54.58 -52.62
N PHE A 754 -6.55 -55.75 -52.74
CA PHE A 754 -5.62 -56.29 -51.75
C PHE A 754 -4.20 -56.26 -52.32
N ASN A 755 -3.25 -55.64 -51.60
CA ASN A 755 -1.86 -55.58 -52.08
C ASN A 755 -1.06 -56.85 -51.73
N SER A 756 -1.42 -57.59 -50.68
CA SER A 756 -0.87 -58.93 -50.37
C SER A 756 -1.68 -59.71 -49.32
N GLY A 757 -2.25 -60.88 -49.65
CA GLY A 757 -2.69 -61.88 -48.65
C GLY A 757 -4.17 -62.37 -48.67
N LEU A 758 -4.36 -63.55 -48.07
CA LEU A 758 -5.54 -64.44 -48.05
C LEU A 758 -6.79 -63.84 -47.36
N PHE A 759 -7.97 -64.15 -47.91
CA PHE A 759 -9.30 -63.78 -47.38
C PHE A 759 -9.79 -64.82 -46.36
N ALA A 760 -10.08 -64.42 -45.12
CA ALA A 760 -10.71 -65.29 -44.12
C ALA A 760 -11.96 -64.61 -43.56
N ALA A 761 -13.09 -64.74 -44.24
CA ALA A 761 -14.37 -64.24 -43.75
C ALA A 761 -15.08 -65.26 -42.86
N GLY A 762 -15.25 -64.91 -41.59
CA GLY A 762 -16.23 -65.54 -40.71
C GLY A 762 -17.63 -65.04 -41.07
N ASN A 763 -18.39 -65.87 -41.80
CA ASN A 763 -19.85 -65.82 -42.00
C ASN A 763 -20.49 -64.67 -42.85
N LYS A 764 -20.94 -65.09 -44.05
CA LYS A 764 -22.07 -64.62 -44.91
C LYS A 764 -21.99 -63.31 -45.75
N ARG A 765 -21.94 -63.58 -47.07
CA ARG A 765 -22.52 -62.91 -48.28
C ARG A 765 -21.76 -61.77 -49.01
N HIS A 766 -21.72 -61.98 -50.34
CA HIS A 766 -21.35 -61.15 -51.51
C HIS A 766 -20.03 -60.38 -51.51
N ILE A 767 -19.03 -60.94 -52.19
CA ILE A 767 -17.84 -60.23 -52.66
C ILE A 767 -17.81 -60.35 -54.18
N CYS A 768 -17.96 -59.24 -54.89
CA CYS A 768 -17.62 -59.17 -56.30
C CYS A 768 -16.09 -59.18 -56.43
N TYR A 769 -15.52 -60.33 -56.82
CA TYR A 769 -14.14 -60.42 -57.27
C TYR A 769 -14.03 -59.76 -58.65
N GLN A 770 -13.23 -58.71 -58.79
CA GLN A 770 -12.66 -58.33 -60.08
C GLN A 770 -11.14 -58.53 -59.99
N HIS A 771 -10.66 -59.59 -60.64
CA HIS A 771 -9.27 -59.67 -61.05
C HIS A 771 -9.03 -58.61 -62.12
N ALA A 772 -7.84 -57.99 -62.10
CA ALA A 772 -7.30 -57.30 -63.27
C ALA A 772 -7.19 -58.26 -64.46
#